data_AF-A0A371R3M9-F1
#
_entry.id   AF-A0A371R3M9-F1
#
_cell.length_a   1.000
_cell.length_b   1.000
_cell.length_c   1.000
_cell.angle_alpha   90.00
_cell.angle_beta   90.00
_cell.angle_gamma   90.00
#
_symmetry.space_group_name_H-M   'P 1'
#
loop_
_entity.id
_entity.type
_entity.pdbx_description
1 polymer ?
#
loop_
_entity_poly.entity_id
_entity_poly.type
_entity_poly.pdbx_seq_one_letter_code
_entity_poly.pdbx_strand_id
1 'polypeptide(L)'
;MHNQTKTVLALLMLTTLAAIAFAQYGPGQALPSAFDVILQINDARGAYGTGYDLCAPWNKSLVNYPPYKFAAGKNFTLIIRETASSPKYPSQFQDYRVSAVANDTGFVRFNINIPGGVDVTKKTNWYVAIVVEWPRPGTYFLVFNQTFTGASLLDIIGYLSGRPDLKTVVTENITIAPSRTTTIALKNQPVSVIKQNNTYIEIKADTYGYPLVELQINGTTKVTAGVITLKVNAPKGSVQYNSATQTITVNSGNGNATITYIATYTFTGPWGVLKVTNGAGRFGNLSSSVIHTFYIGVNTLGKQFTLTFTRTVTIAGTTITLDDNVAPATGPTNYLLQYDPLVTAVFGPFTYLATYVTSFGTAGKADLKIDPTQVAYNHYIYITIEGSRGVVIQSKNDAFTTAGRLRHVAQTLNKTAGRGTGVNVPMSCGLIIWNMTMYTVKITGLLDLKGNPIFNPENFRYKIQLKVGDSWVTLDRAQASWRLTLGDVKAVLNQVCGTISTASDIMNCYRNLGPDGFRRAVLSLYEPVTLSRLGGLLQLTNTDVKVSTVDLTTKLVVEYSYTAVQDTVKAIVFEAPLAEPANFEVVLPVSVLPIQIRLWRWSNYSLPPAVPTPREYFYTDPLDLASLRFEVSGDTMYINRMAYDAP
;
A
#
# COMPACT_ATOMS: atom_id res chain seq x y z
N MET A 1 -40.53 46.60 -9.45
CA MET A 1 -39.53 46.68 -8.37
C MET A 1 -40.23 46.35 -7.05
N HIS A 2 -40.08 45.12 -6.56
CA HIS A 2 -40.79 44.63 -5.36
C HIS A 2 -39.81 44.46 -4.19
N ASN A 3 -40.29 44.79 -3.00
CA ASN A 3 -39.56 45.44 -1.91
C ASN A 3 -38.78 44.43 -1.03
N GLN A 4 -37.45 44.38 -1.19
CA GLN A 4 -36.53 43.49 -0.44
C GLN A 4 -36.52 43.73 1.08
N THR A 5 -37.04 44.87 1.55
CA THR A 5 -37.00 45.24 2.97
C THR A 5 -38.00 44.44 3.82
N LYS A 6 -39.10 43.94 3.23
CA LYS A 6 -40.09 43.13 3.97
C LYS A 6 -39.65 41.69 4.19
N THR A 7 -38.83 41.13 3.30
CA THR A 7 -38.31 39.76 3.42
C THR A 7 -37.20 39.65 4.47
N VAL A 8 -36.36 40.69 4.60
CA VAL A 8 -35.32 40.75 5.63
C VAL A 8 -35.94 40.93 7.02
N LEU A 9 -37.01 41.72 7.15
CA LEU A 9 -37.70 41.91 8.42
C LEU A 9 -38.44 40.64 8.89
N ALA A 10 -39.02 39.87 7.96
CA ALA A 10 -39.64 38.59 8.25
C ALA A 10 -38.60 37.53 8.69
N LEU A 11 -37.42 37.53 8.07
CA LEU A 11 -36.32 36.63 8.45
C LEU A 11 -35.69 37.01 9.80
N LEU A 12 -35.64 38.30 10.12
CA LEU A 12 -35.22 38.77 11.45
C LEU A 12 -36.25 38.46 12.53
N MET A 13 -37.55 38.54 12.24
CA MET A 13 -38.60 38.14 13.18
C MET A 13 -38.63 36.62 13.42
N LEU A 14 -38.40 35.80 12.40
CA LEU A 14 -38.32 34.34 12.57
C LEU A 14 -37.08 33.90 13.37
N THR A 15 -35.94 34.58 13.22
CA THR A 15 -34.73 34.30 14.03
C THR A 15 -34.84 34.82 15.45
N THR A 16 -35.54 35.95 15.68
CA THR A 16 -35.81 36.45 17.04
C THR A 16 -36.89 35.64 17.77
N LEU A 17 -37.92 35.12 17.09
CA LEU A 17 -38.88 34.19 17.71
C LEU A 17 -38.26 32.84 18.07
N ALA A 18 -37.32 32.32 17.25
CA ALA A 18 -36.55 31.12 17.60
C ALA A 18 -35.59 31.36 18.79
N ALA A 19 -35.03 32.57 18.91
CA ALA A 19 -34.19 32.96 20.05
C ALA A 19 -35.00 33.21 21.34
N ILE A 20 -36.22 33.76 21.24
CA ILE A 20 -37.12 33.99 22.39
C ILE A 20 -37.74 32.67 22.87
N ALA A 21 -38.02 31.72 21.98
CA ALA A 21 -38.42 30.36 22.37
C ALA A 21 -37.30 29.61 23.14
N PHE A 22 -36.03 29.94 22.89
CA PHE A 22 -34.90 29.44 23.68
C PHE A 22 -34.71 30.17 25.03
N ALA A 23 -35.24 31.40 25.17
CA ALA A 23 -35.09 32.23 26.36
C ALA A 23 -36.28 32.19 27.34
N GLN A 24 -37.39 31.53 26.99
CA GLN A 24 -38.58 31.40 27.86
C GLN A 24 -38.55 30.21 28.84
N TYR A 25 -37.46 29.44 28.90
CA TYR A 25 -37.33 28.36 29.88
C TYR A 25 -36.91 28.92 31.26
N GLY A 26 -37.92 29.24 32.08
CA GLY A 26 -37.77 29.45 33.52
C GLY A 26 -37.23 28.21 34.27
N PRO A 27 -36.94 28.33 35.58
CA PRO A 27 -36.25 27.30 36.36
C PRO A 27 -37.17 26.10 36.60
N GLY A 28 -37.09 25.15 35.67
CA GLY A 28 -37.84 23.90 35.62
C GLY A 28 -37.64 23.25 34.25
N GLN A 29 -36.37 23.07 33.86
CA GLN A 29 -35.98 22.72 32.49
C GLN A 29 -36.56 21.37 32.04
N ALA A 30 -37.50 21.43 31.09
CA ALA A 30 -37.72 20.33 30.16
C ALA A 30 -36.42 20.13 29.36
N LEU A 31 -35.68 19.06 29.68
CA LEU A 31 -34.49 18.67 28.94
C LEU A 31 -34.84 18.46 27.44
N PRO A 32 -33.92 18.75 26.51
CA PRO A 32 -34.18 18.59 25.09
C PRO A 32 -34.57 17.14 24.77
N SER A 33 -35.65 16.96 23.99
CA SER A 33 -36.20 15.65 23.60
C SER A 33 -35.31 14.87 22.63
N ALA A 34 -34.20 15.45 22.18
CA ALA A 34 -33.24 14.82 21.28
C ALA A 34 -31.81 15.33 21.52
N PHE A 35 -30.83 14.45 21.36
CA PHE A 35 -29.41 14.80 21.29
C PHE A 35 -28.78 14.28 20.00
N ASP A 36 -27.81 15.02 19.47
CA ASP A 36 -26.99 14.56 18.36
C ASP A 36 -25.63 14.09 18.87
N VAL A 37 -25.25 12.87 18.48
CA VAL A 37 -23.88 12.35 18.56
C VAL A 37 -23.22 12.49 17.19
N ILE A 38 -22.24 13.38 17.11
CA ILE A 38 -21.48 13.68 15.89
C ILE A 38 -20.09 13.06 16.01
N LEU A 39 -19.75 12.15 15.10
CA LEU A 39 -18.47 11.43 15.07
C LEU A 39 -17.83 11.49 13.69
N GLN A 40 -16.57 11.90 13.60
CA GLN A 40 -15.72 11.59 12.46
C GLN A 40 -15.09 10.22 12.68
N ILE A 41 -15.31 9.29 11.76
CA ILE A 41 -14.75 7.93 11.83
C ILE A 41 -13.56 7.84 10.88
N ASN A 42 -12.42 7.48 11.44
CA ASN A 42 -11.13 7.39 10.78
C ASN A 42 -10.56 5.97 10.92
N ASP A 43 -9.75 5.57 9.93
CA ASP A 43 -8.90 4.41 10.07
C ASP A 43 -7.76 4.61 11.08
N ALA A 44 -6.99 3.56 11.35
CA ALA A 44 -5.96 3.58 12.39
C ALA A 44 -4.92 4.71 12.23
N ARG A 45 -4.71 5.23 11.01
CA ARG A 45 -3.75 6.31 10.74
C ARG A 45 -4.22 7.66 11.27
N GLY A 46 -5.52 7.82 11.55
CA GLY A 46 -6.08 9.04 12.16
C GLY A 46 -5.51 9.33 13.56
N ALA A 47 -4.97 8.30 14.23
CA ALA A 47 -4.34 8.44 15.54
C ALA A 47 -2.90 8.95 15.47
N TYR A 48 -2.29 9.08 14.28
CA TYR A 48 -0.90 9.50 14.15
C TYR A 48 -0.69 10.94 14.62
N GLY A 49 0.33 11.17 15.45
CA GLY A 49 0.63 12.49 16.03
C GLY A 49 -0.29 12.88 17.19
N THR A 50 -1.09 11.95 17.72
CA THR A 50 -1.97 12.22 18.88
C THR A 50 -1.28 12.00 20.24
N GLY A 51 -0.11 11.37 20.23
CA GLY A 51 0.57 10.87 21.44
C GLY A 51 0.15 9.44 21.81
N TYR A 52 -0.92 8.93 21.20
CA TYR A 52 -1.30 7.52 21.25
C TYR A 52 -1.42 6.95 19.84
N ASP A 53 -0.32 6.98 19.10
CA ASP A 53 -0.30 6.49 17.72
C ASP A 53 -0.62 4.99 17.71
N LEU A 54 -1.60 4.60 16.87
CA LEU A 54 -1.94 3.19 16.64
C LEU A 54 -0.91 2.52 15.72
N CYS A 55 -0.32 3.31 14.83
CA CYS A 55 0.68 2.91 13.85
C CYS A 55 1.37 4.13 13.26
N ALA A 56 2.53 3.92 12.64
CA ALA A 56 3.21 4.93 11.83
C ALA A 56 2.73 4.82 10.37
N PRO A 57 2.08 5.84 9.79
CA PRO A 57 1.63 5.81 8.42
C PRO A 57 2.79 5.98 7.44
N TRP A 58 2.71 5.34 6.27
CA TRP A 58 3.63 5.68 5.18
C TRP A 58 3.42 7.15 4.76
N ASN A 59 4.51 7.90 4.55
CA ASN A 59 4.49 9.36 4.40
C ASN A 59 3.54 9.86 3.29
N LYS A 60 3.34 9.08 2.23
CA LYS A 60 2.41 9.41 1.12
C LYS A 60 0.98 8.94 1.32
N SER A 61 0.74 8.10 2.32
CA SER A 61 -0.58 7.51 2.58
C SER A 61 -1.60 8.55 3.05
N LEU A 62 -1.17 9.53 3.87
CA LEU A 62 -2.06 10.56 4.42
C LEU A 62 -2.41 11.67 3.43
N VAL A 63 -1.48 12.01 2.54
CA VAL A 63 -1.66 13.09 1.55
C VAL A 63 -2.67 12.67 0.48
N ASN A 64 -2.59 11.42 0.03
CA ASN A 64 -3.41 10.93 -1.08
C ASN A 64 -4.73 10.30 -0.62
N TYR A 65 -4.83 9.89 0.66
CA TYR A 65 -6.02 9.25 1.19
C TYR A 65 -6.22 9.60 2.66
N PRO A 66 -7.07 10.59 2.95
CA PRO A 66 -7.38 10.98 4.30
C PRO A 66 -7.90 9.80 5.14
N PRO A 67 -7.59 9.73 6.45
CA PRO A 67 -8.00 8.61 7.31
C PRO A 67 -9.52 8.36 7.36
N TYR A 68 -10.34 9.37 7.11
CA TYR A 68 -11.81 9.27 7.12
C TYR A 68 -12.40 8.66 5.83
N LYS A 69 -11.61 8.51 4.77
CA LYS A 69 -12.12 8.22 3.43
C LYS A 69 -12.79 6.84 3.33
N PHE A 70 -12.41 5.89 4.18
CA PHE A 70 -13.14 4.62 4.31
C PHE A 70 -14.60 4.84 4.74
N ALA A 71 -14.83 5.69 5.74
CA ALA A 71 -16.14 5.89 6.34
C ALA A 71 -17.13 6.60 5.41
N ALA A 72 -16.64 7.46 4.50
CA ALA A 72 -17.46 8.24 3.59
C ALA A 72 -18.51 7.40 2.85
N GLY A 73 -19.78 7.82 2.93
CA GLY A 73 -20.92 7.18 2.27
C GLY A 73 -21.36 5.85 2.89
N LYS A 74 -20.74 5.37 3.98
CA LYS A 74 -21.14 4.11 4.64
C LYS A 74 -22.17 4.34 5.73
N ASN A 75 -23.03 3.34 5.89
CA ASN A 75 -24.01 3.31 6.97
C ASN A 75 -23.36 2.76 8.25
N PHE A 76 -23.42 3.53 9.31
CA PHE A 76 -22.96 3.13 10.64
C PHE A 76 -24.15 3.02 11.57
N THR A 77 -24.09 2.10 12.54
CA THR A 77 -25.07 1.97 13.60
C THR A 77 -24.40 2.17 14.94
N LEU A 78 -24.87 3.15 15.69
CA LEU A 78 -24.55 3.36 17.09
C LEU A 78 -25.50 2.53 17.96
N ILE A 79 -24.94 1.70 18.82
CA ILE A 79 -25.63 0.85 19.78
C ILE A 79 -25.32 1.38 21.18
N ILE A 80 -26.36 1.68 21.95
CA ILE A 80 -26.26 2.12 23.35
C ILE A 80 -27.13 1.19 24.20
N ARG A 81 -26.54 0.57 25.22
CA ARG A 81 -27.25 -0.33 26.13
C ARG A 81 -26.98 0.02 27.57
N GLU A 82 -28.03 0.18 28.36
CA GLU A 82 -27.94 0.13 29.80
C GLU A 82 -27.72 -1.33 30.22
N THR A 83 -26.61 -1.61 30.93
CA THR A 83 -26.17 -2.96 31.30
C THR A 83 -26.30 -3.25 32.79
N ALA A 84 -26.89 -2.32 33.56
CA ALA A 84 -27.14 -2.52 34.98
C ALA A 84 -28.21 -3.61 35.20
N SER A 85 -28.00 -4.44 36.22
CA SER A 85 -28.97 -5.45 36.65
C SER A 85 -30.30 -4.83 37.14
N SER A 86 -30.27 -3.57 37.58
CA SER A 86 -31.43 -2.75 37.91
C SER A 86 -31.44 -1.49 37.01
N PRO A 87 -32.04 -1.58 35.81
CA PRO A 87 -32.13 -0.48 34.87
C PRO A 87 -32.76 0.78 35.47
N LYS A 88 -32.19 1.94 35.16
CA LYS A 88 -32.63 3.28 35.58
C LYS A 88 -33.30 4.05 34.45
N TYR A 89 -33.12 3.60 33.21
CA TYR A 89 -33.71 4.16 31.99
C TYR A 89 -34.82 3.25 31.47
N PRO A 90 -35.73 3.78 30.62
CA PRO A 90 -36.76 2.98 29.97
C PRO A 90 -36.18 1.79 29.17
N SER A 91 -36.98 0.74 28.99
CA SER A 91 -36.57 -0.52 28.35
C SER A 91 -35.94 -0.37 26.97
N GLN A 92 -36.31 0.66 26.20
CA GLN A 92 -35.67 0.98 24.91
C GLN A 92 -34.16 1.21 25.02
N PHE A 93 -33.65 1.68 26.16
CA PHE A 93 -32.22 1.88 26.39
C PHE A 93 -31.49 0.58 26.73
N GLN A 94 -32.18 -0.54 26.90
CA GLN A 94 -31.53 -1.85 26.97
C GLN A 94 -31.01 -2.30 25.60
N ASP A 95 -31.54 -1.77 24.50
CA ASP A 95 -31.03 -2.02 23.14
C ASP A 95 -31.33 -0.85 22.19
N TYR A 96 -30.84 0.34 22.53
CA TYR A 96 -31.03 1.51 21.68
C TYR A 96 -30.08 1.44 20.49
N ARG A 97 -30.64 1.53 19.27
CA ARG A 97 -29.85 1.51 18.03
C ARG A 97 -30.29 2.65 17.12
N VAL A 98 -29.32 3.38 16.58
CA VAL A 98 -29.56 4.42 15.59
C VAL A 98 -28.54 4.29 14.47
N SER A 99 -29.02 4.31 13.24
CA SER A 99 -28.18 4.23 12.05
C SER A 99 -28.10 5.57 11.36
N ALA A 100 -26.94 5.90 10.80
CA ALA A 100 -26.72 7.10 10.03
C ALA A 100 -25.59 6.89 9.02
N VAL A 101 -25.70 7.57 7.88
CA VAL A 101 -24.71 7.51 6.81
C VAL A 101 -23.64 8.58 7.05
N ALA A 102 -22.36 8.22 6.91
CA ALA A 102 -21.29 9.19 6.98
C ALA A 102 -21.27 10.07 5.72
N ASN A 103 -21.05 11.36 5.90
CA ASN A 103 -20.83 12.29 4.79
C ASN A 103 -19.45 12.06 4.11
N ASP A 104 -19.13 12.86 3.10
CA ASP A 104 -17.88 12.74 2.33
C ASP A 104 -16.60 12.96 3.16
N THR A 105 -16.71 13.60 4.33
CA THR A 105 -15.61 13.83 5.27
C THR A 105 -15.58 12.83 6.43
N GLY A 106 -16.39 11.76 6.33
CA GLY A 106 -16.49 10.67 7.30
C GLY A 106 -17.17 11.05 8.61
N PHE A 107 -17.88 12.18 8.65
CA PHE A 107 -18.73 12.55 9.78
C PHE A 107 -20.08 11.85 9.71
N VAL A 108 -20.45 11.21 10.80
CA VAL A 108 -21.75 10.58 11.03
C VAL A 108 -22.47 11.37 12.12
N ARG A 109 -23.74 11.71 11.88
CA ARG A 109 -24.63 12.32 12.90
C ARG A 109 -25.70 11.33 13.29
N PHE A 110 -25.57 10.76 14.49
CA PHE A 110 -26.58 9.91 15.09
C PHE A 110 -27.57 10.75 15.89
N ASN A 111 -28.85 10.69 15.54
CA ASN A 111 -29.90 11.40 16.26
C ASN A 111 -30.50 10.49 17.35
N ILE A 112 -30.27 10.85 18.61
CA ILE A 112 -30.74 10.11 19.78
C ILE A 112 -32.03 10.75 20.26
N ASN A 113 -33.15 10.07 20.04
CA ASN A 113 -34.47 10.51 20.48
C ASN A 113 -34.72 10.00 21.90
N ILE A 114 -35.07 10.92 22.80
CA ILE A 114 -35.34 10.60 24.20
C ILE A 114 -36.84 10.77 24.47
N PRO A 115 -37.51 9.76 25.04
CA PRO A 115 -38.89 9.87 25.47
C PRO A 115 -39.05 11.02 26.47
N GLY A 116 -40.17 11.74 26.37
CA GLY A 116 -40.48 12.82 27.31
C GLY A 116 -40.42 12.35 28.77
N GLY A 117 -39.85 13.17 29.64
CA GLY A 117 -39.76 12.90 31.09
C GLY A 117 -38.61 11.97 31.53
N VAL A 118 -37.76 11.51 30.60
CA VAL A 118 -36.56 10.73 30.95
C VAL A 118 -35.49 11.66 31.52
N ASP A 119 -35.10 11.39 32.76
CA ASP A 119 -33.97 12.05 33.41
C ASP A 119 -32.63 11.44 32.92
N VAL A 120 -31.97 12.15 32.00
CA VAL A 120 -30.69 11.75 31.39
C VAL A 120 -29.48 11.92 32.29
N THR A 121 -29.67 12.40 33.51
CA THR A 121 -28.60 12.61 34.50
C THR A 121 -28.41 11.42 35.43
N LYS A 122 -29.34 10.46 35.43
CA LYS A 122 -29.26 9.23 36.24
C LYS A 122 -28.03 8.42 35.85
N LYS A 123 -27.21 8.09 36.84
CA LYS A 123 -25.98 7.29 36.65
C LYS A 123 -26.28 5.80 36.63
N THR A 124 -25.69 5.09 35.68
CA THR A 124 -25.82 3.65 35.49
C THR A 124 -24.63 3.09 34.71
N ASN A 125 -24.67 1.81 34.32
CA ASN A 125 -23.66 1.18 33.50
C ASN A 125 -24.12 1.12 32.04
N TRP A 126 -23.25 1.49 31.11
CA TRP A 126 -23.54 1.56 29.69
C TRP A 126 -22.56 0.74 28.88
N TYR A 127 -23.07 0.04 27.87
CA TYR A 127 -22.29 -0.53 26.78
C TYR A 127 -22.56 0.27 25.51
N VAL A 128 -21.51 0.70 24.84
CA VAL A 128 -21.58 1.42 23.58
C VAL A 128 -20.81 0.66 22.53
N ALA A 129 -21.40 0.48 21.36
CA ALA A 129 -20.71 -0.07 20.19
C ALA A 129 -21.07 0.73 18.94
N ILE A 130 -20.13 0.79 18.00
CA ILE A 130 -20.35 1.32 16.67
C ILE A 130 -20.02 0.19 15.70
N VAL A 131 -20.97 -0.12 14.82
CA VAL A 131 -20.78 -1.06 13.72
C VAL A 131 -20.94 -0.34 12.39
N VAL A 132 -20.34 -0.89 11.34
CA VAL A 132 -20.50 -0.42 9.96
C VAL A 132 -21.12 -1.53 9.11
N GLU A 133 -22.05 -1.17 8.24
CA GLU A 133 -22.63 -2.07 7.24
C GLU A 133 -21.79 -2.03 5.96
N TRP A 134 -21.10 -3.13 5.64
CA TRP A 134 -20.17 -3.22 4.51
C TRP A 134 -19.80 -4.69 4.21
N PRO A 135 -19.46 -5.08 2.97
CA PRO A 135 -19.60 -4.32 1.73
C PRO A 135 -21.01 -4.34 1.14
N ARG A 136 -21.90 -5.18 1.69
CA ARG A 136 -23.30 -5.31 1.25
C ARG A 136 -24.26 -5.12 2.43
N PRO A 137 -25.53 -4.78 2.17
CA PRO A 137 -26.55 -4.72 3.21
C PRO A 137 -26.64 -6.02 4.01
N GLY A 138 -26.85 -5.90 5.32
CA GLY A 138 -26.94 -7.00 6.27
C GLY A 138 -25.60 -7.58 6.75
N THR A 139 -24.47 -7.11 6.22
CA THR A 139 -23.14 -7.51 6.70
C THR A 139 -22.56 -6.43 7.60
N TYR A 140 -22.33 -6.74 8.89
CA TYR A 140 -21.86 -5.77 9.87
C TYR A 140 -20.46 -6.06 10.39
N PHE A 141 -19.69 -5.01 10.64
CA PHE A 141 -18.36 -5.08 11.24
C PHE A 141 -18.27 -4.14 12.44
N LEU A 142 -17.69 -4.61 13.53
CA LEU A 142 -17.47 -3.79 14.72
C LEU A 142 -16.29 -2.84 14.49
N VAL A 143 -16.48 -1.53 14.70
CA VAL A 143 -15.41 -0.53 14.57
C VAL A 143 -14.96 0.07 15.90
N PHE A 144 -15.82 0.02 16.91
CA PHE A 144 -15.54 0.50 18.26
C PHE A 144 -16.49 -0.13 19.27
N ASN A 145 -16.01 -0.48 20.46
CA ASN A 145 -16.88 -0.63 21.62
C ASN A 145 -16.20 -0.16 22.91
N GLN A 146 -17.02 0.17 23.89
CA GLN A 146 -16.58 0.57 25.23
C GLN A 146 -17.70 0.33 26.23
N THR A 147 -17.34 -0.10 27.45
CA THR A 147 -18.25 -0.11 28.60
C THR A 147 -17.91 1.05 29.52
N PHE A 148 -18.92 1.73 30.04
CA PHE A 148 -18.84 2.85 30.97
C PHE A 148 -19.59 2.49 32.25
N THR A 149 -18.99 2.74 33.40
CA THR A 149 -19.58 2.45 34.71
C THR A 149 -19.91 3.73 35.45
N GLY A 150 -21.10 3.81 36.07
CA GLY A 150 -21.50 4.97 36.87
C GLY A 150 -21.64 6.27 36.08
N ALA A 151 -21.95 6.20 34.79
CA ALA A 151 -22.09 7.34 33.90
C ALA A 151 -23.58 7.64 33.61
N SER A 152 -23.92 8.91 33.38
CA SER A 152 -25.25 9.30 32.91
C SER A 152 -25.35 9.19 31.38
N LEU A 153 -26.57 9.13 30.82
CA LEU A 153 -26.74 9.11 29.36
C LEU A 153 -26.15 10.39 28.72
N LEU A 154 -26.28 11.53 29.41
CA LEU A 154 -25.67 12.78 29.00
C LEU A 154 -24.14 12.70 28.96
N ASP A 155 -23.52 11.99 29.92
CA ASP A 155 -22.07 11.74 29.90
C ASP A 155 -21.67 10.85 28.74
N ILE A 156 -22.44 9.80 28.40
CA ILE A 156 -22.17 8.94 27.24
C ILE A 156 -22.19 9.73 25.94
N ILE A 157 -23.21 10.56 25.73
CA ILE A 157 -23.30 11.46 24.55
C ILE A 157 -22.09 12.40 24.52
N GLY A 158 -21.72 12.92 25.68
CA GLY A 158 -20.54 13.74 25.89
C GLY A 158 -19.23 13.04 25.54
N TYR A 159 -19.05 11.78 25.96
CA TYR A 159 -17.86 10.99 25.69
C TYR A 159 -17.74 10.55 24.24
N LEU A 160 -18.85 10.53 23.50
CA LEU A 160 -18.82 10.23 22.07
C LEU A 160 -18.58 11.49 21.24
N SER A 161 -19.35 12.56 21.46
CA SER A 161 -19.42 13.69 20.53
C SER A 161 -19.14 15.05 21.14
N GLY A 162 -18.87 15.09 22.44
CA GLY A 162 -18.70 16.31 23.21
C GLY A 162 -20.01 16.79 23.79
N ARG A 163 -19.88 17.64 24.81
CA ARG A 163 -20.97 18.26 25.56
C ARG A 163 -21.26 19.65 25.01
N PRO A 164 -22.51 19.98 24.64
CA PRO A 164 -22.87 21.32 24.17
C PRO A 164 -22.88 22.36 25.30
N ASP A 165 -23.15 21.92 26.54
CA ASP A 165 -23.16 22.76 27.75
C ASP A 165 -21.75 23.17 28.21
N LEU A 166 -20.71 22.48 27.73
CA LEU A 166 -19.32 22.78 28.05
C LEU A 166 -18.70 23.67 26.98
N LYS A 167 -17.96 24.71 27.39
CA LYS A 167 -17.25 25.59 26.45
C LYS A 167 -16.01 24.91 25.86
N THR A 168 -15.77 25.11 24.57
CA THR A 168 -14.58 24.59 23.86
C THR A 168 -13.29 25.23 24.36
N VAL A 169 -13.36 26.53 24.62
CA VAL A 169 -12.27 27.34 25.17
C VAL A 169 -12.79 27.97 26.45
N VAL A 170 -12.09 27.72 27.55
CA VAL A 170 -12.35 28.43 28.79
C VAL A 170 -11.17 29.36 29.03
N THR A 171 -11.47 30.65 29.06
CA THR A 171 -10.51 31.70 29.38
C THR A 171 -10.81 32.19 30.80
N GLU A 172 -9.89 31.95 31.72
CA GLU A 172 -9.94 32.49 33.07
C GLU A 172 -8.85 33.57 33.21
N ASN A 173 -9.28 34.80 33.50
CA ASN A 173 -8.36 35.87 33.85
C ASN A 173 -8.07 35.77 35.35
N ILE A 174 -6.80 35.57 35.68
CA ILE A 174 -6.30 35.59 37.04
C ILE A 174 -5.56 36.90 37.24
N THR A 175 -6.14 37.76 38.08
CA THR A 175 -5.45 38.96 38.56
C THR A 175 -4.46 38.56 39.64
N ILE A 176 -3.17 38.77 39.39
CA ILE A 176 -2.12 38.52 40.37
C ILE A 176 -1.83 39.83 41.10
N ALA A 177 -2.18 39.89 42.38
CA ALA A 177 -1.90 41.05 43.22
C ALA A 177 -0.37 41.28 43.35
N PRO A 178 0.09 42.53 43.51
CA PRO A 178 1.51 42.83 43.74
C PRO A 178 2.03 42.03 44.94
N SER A 179 3.25 41.49 44.83
CA SER A 179 3.95 40.80 45.93
C SER A 179 3.32 39.46 46.38
N ARG A 180 2.41 38.87 45.60
CA ARG A 180 1.85 37.54 45.88
C ARG A 180 2.33 36.50 44.85
N THR A 181 2.63 35.31 45.36
CA THR A 181 2.90 34.12 44.57
C THR A 181 1.57 33.45 44.23
N THR A 182 1.29 33.21 42.95
CA THR A 182 0.13 32.41 42.53
C THR A 182 0.61 31.01 42.17
N THR A 183 0.01 29.99 42.78
CA THR A 183 0.29 28.59 42.47
C THR A 183 -0.86 27.98 41.70
N ILE A 184 -0.55 27.44 40.52
CA ILE A 184 -1.46 26.66 39.69
C ILE A 184 -1.00 25.21 39.78
N ALA A 185 -1.84 24.33 40.34
CA ALA A 185 -1.54 22.91 40.44
C ALA A 185 -2.46 22.12 39.50
N LEU A 186 -1.90 21.12 38.83
CA LEU A 186 -2.67 20.09 38.13
C LEU A 186 -2.62 18.83 38.98
N LYS A 187 -3.79 18.31 39.37
CA LYS A 187 -3.88 17.09 40.17
C LYS A 187 -4.44 15.92 39.37
N ASN A 188 -4.08 14.72 39.81
CA ASN A 188 -4.60 13.43 39.35
C ASN A 188 -4.22 12.98 37.94
N GLN A 189 -3.29 13.64 37.23
CA GLN A 189 -2.77 13.17 35.94
C GLN A 189 -1.28 13.47 35.78
N PRO A 190 -0.49 12.64 35.08
CA PRO A 190 0.85 13.01 34.66
C PRO A 190 0.80 14.16 33.64
N VAL A 191 1.76 15.05 33.77
CA VAL A 191 1.81 16.31 33.03
C VAL A 191 3.14 16.40 32.28
N SER A 192 3.10 16.82 31.02
CA SER A 192 4.30 17.10 30.22
C SER A 192 4.36 18.58 29.84
N VAL A 193 5.55 19.19 29.94
CA VAL A 193 5.77 20.55 29.46
C VAL A 193 6.03 20.46 27.95
N ILE A 194 5.16 21.06 27.14
CA ILE A 194 5.31 21.10 25.68
C ILE A 194 6.34 22.17 25.29
N LYS A 195 6.29 23.33 25.96
CA LYS A 195 7.14 24.47 25.63
C LYS A 195 7.24 25.42 26.83
N GLN A 196 8.44 25.91 27.10
CA GLN A 196 8.68 26.84 28.20
C GLN A 196 9.67 27.93 27.78
N ASN A 197 9.38 29.17 28.15
CA ASN A 197 10.31 30.30 28.14
C ASN A 197 10.01 31.22 29.35
N ASN A 198 10.77 32.31 29.47
CA ASN A 198 10.72 33.21 30.62
C ASN A 198 9.39 33.99 30.78
N THR A 199 8.47 33.90 29.82
CA THR A 199 7.16 34.57 29.79
C THR A 199 6.03 33.63 29.37
N TYR A 200 6.28 32.32 29.29
CA TYR A 200 5.35 31.36 28.68
C TYR A 200 5.65 29.95 29.18
N ILE A 201 4.63 29.24 29.66
CA ILE A 201 4.69 27.80 29.87
C ILE A 201 3.46 27.18 29.27
N GLU A 202 3.67 26.24 28.34
CA GLU A 202 2.66 25.38 27.76
C GLU A 202 2.82 23.98 28.30
N ILE A 203 1.72 23.49 28.87
CA ILE A 203 1.65 22.22 29.57
C ILE A 203 0.58 21.35 28.89
N LYS A 204 0.77 20.03 28.90
CA LYS A 204 -0.20 19.02 28.46
C LYS A 204 -0.47 18.07 29.62
N ALA A 205 -1.74 17.95 30.00
CA ALA A 205 -2.20 16.85 30.86
C ALA A 205 -2.90 15.82 29.96
N ASP A 206 -2.39 14.58 29.93
CA ASP A 206 -2.98 13.50 29.14
C ASP A 206 -3.95 12.69 30.02
N THR A 207 -5.24 12.67 29.68
CA THR A 207 -6.25 11.93 30.44
C THR A 207 -6.34 10.49 29.93
N TYR A 208 -5.49 9.59 30.45
CA TYR A 208 -5.61 8.17 30.16
C TYR A 208 -6.78 7.56 30.94
N GLY A 209 -7.98 7.55 30.35
CA GLY A 209 -9.14 6.81 30.88
C GLY A 209 -9.83 7.44 32.09
N TYR A 210 -9.43 8.63 32.53
CA TYR A 210 -10.10 9.38 33.60
C TYR A 210 -10.82 10.62 33.05
N PRO A 211 -12.08 10.86 33.45
CA PRO A 211 -12.89 11.89 32.82
C PRO A 211 -12.56 13.33 33.26
N LEU A 212 -11.73 13.56 34.28
CA LEU A 212 -11.57 14.88 34.91
C LEU A 212 -10.10 15.18 35.32
N VAL A 213 -9.62 16.38 34.99
CA VAL A 213 -8.36 16.99 35.46
C VAL A 213 -8.70 18.06 36.50
N GLU A 214 -8.18 17.94 37.70
CA GLU A 214 -8.37 18.97 38.72
C GLU A 214 -7.33 20.07 38.55
N LEU A 215 -7.78 21.25 38.12
CA LEU A 215 -7.00 22.48 38.11
C LEU A 215 -7.22 23.19 39.44
N GLN A 216 -6.18 23.35 40.26
CA GLN A 216 -6.26 24.18 41.47
C GLN A 216 -5.56 25.50 41.25
N ILE A 217 -6.28 26.60 41.49
CA ILE A 217 -5.72 27.96 41.47
C ILE A 217 -5.79 28.50 42.90
N ASN A 218 -4.64 28.75 43.52
CA ASN A 218 -4.56 29.21 44.92
C ASN A 218 -5.38 28.36 45.90
N GLY A 219 -5.37 27.04 45.71
CA GLY A 219 -6.12 26.08 46.53
C GLY A 219 -7.61 25.95 46.19
N THR A 220 -8.16 26.79 45.31
CA THR A 220 -9.53 26.64 44.82
C THR A 220 -9.57 25.60 43.69
N THR A 221 -10.29 24.50 43.90
CA THR A 221 -10.44 23.44 42.90
C THR A 221 -11.41 23.88 41.78
N LYS A 222 -10.90 23.87 40.56
CA LYS A 222 -11.65 23.91 39.31
C LYS A 222 -11.53 22.54 38.67
N VAL A 223 -12.63 21.82 38.64
CA VAL A 223 -12.68 20.54 37.94
C VAL A 223 -12.84 20.84 36.46
N THR A 224 -11.79 20.57 35.71
CA THR A 224 -11.72 20.72 34.26
C THR A 224 -11.57 19.34 33.66
N ALA A 225 -11.64 19.20 32.35
CA ALA A 225 -11.39 17.91 31.74
C ALA A 225 -10.80 18.03 30.34
N GLY A 226 -9.90 17.10 30.03
CA GLY A 226 -9.15 17.07 28.79
C GLY A 226 -7.77 17.76 28.85
N VAL A 227 -7.20 18.00 27.68
CA VAL A 227 -5.87 18.61 27.49
C VAL A 227 -5.89 20.08 27.91
N ILE A 228 -5.29 20.39 29.06
CA ILE A 228 -5.18 21.77 29.54
C ILE A 228 -3.91 22.41 28.96
N THR A 229 -4.03 23.13 27.84
CA THR A 229 -3.02 24.12 27.46
C THR A 229 -3.13 25.28 28.43
N LEU A 230 -2.10 25.53 29.23
CA LEU A 230 -2.00 26.74 30.02
C LEU A 230 -1.19 27.77 29.22
N LYS A 231 -1.62 29.02 29.21
CA LYS A 231 -0.79 30.15 28.78
C LYS A 231 -0.70 31.08 29.97
N VAL A 232 0.50 31.55 30.29
CA VAL A 232 0.71 32.50 31.38
C VAL A 232 1.54 33.62 30.78
N ASN A 233 0.91 34.77 30.56
CA ASN A 233 1.61 35.98 30.14
C ASN A 233 2.03 36.73 31.41
N ALA A 234 3.32 36.81 31.67
CA ALA A 234 3.87 37.52 32.82
C ALA A 234 5.22 38.17 32.48
N PRO A 235 5.68 39.19 33.23
CA PRO A 235 6.98 39.84 32.98
C PRO A 235 8.13 38.84 32.96
N LYS A 236 9.17 39.08 32.15
CA LYS A 236 10.30 38.16 31.96
C LYS A 236 10.89 37.68 33.30
N GLY A 237 10.91 36.36 33.53
CA GLY A 237 11.52 35.72 34.71
C GLY A 237 10.55 35.37 35.84
N SER A 238 9.25 35.56 35.64
CA SER A 238 8.21 35.40 36.67
C SER A 238 7.57 34.01 36.73
N VAL A 239 7.74 33.15 35.73
CA VAL A 239 7.04 31.84 35.67
C VAL A 239 8.02 30.69 35.89
N GLN A 240 7.75 29.85 36.88
CA GLN A 240 8.50 28.63 37.20
C GLN A 240 7.59 27.40 37.17
N TYR A 241 8.07 26.28 36.64
CA TYR A 241 7.39 24.99 36.71
C TYR A 241 8.18 24.02 37.58
N ASN A 242 7.52 23.40 38.56
CA ASN A 242 8.07 22.34 39.39
C ASN A 242 7.46 21.01 38.96
N SER A 243 8.28 20.13 38.39
CA SER A 243 7.86 18.82 37.88
C SER A 243 7.53 17.81 38.98
N ALA A 244 8.15 17.94 40.17
CA ALA A 244 7.93 17.01 41.28
C ALA A 244 6.54 17.20 41.91
N THR A 245 6.10 18.45 42.01
CA THR A 245 4.79 18.82 42.58
C THR A 245 3.73 19.10 41.51
N GLN A 246 4.11 19.10 40.23
CA GLN A 246 3.26 19.48 39.09
C GLN A 246 2.61 20.86 39.27
N THR A 247 3.37 21.82 39.80
CA THR A 247 2.89 23.18 40.09
C THR A 247 3.58 24.20 39.19
N ILE A 248 2.81 25.13 38.64
CA ILE A 248 3.32 26.38 38.06
C ILE A 248 3.24 27.46 39.14
N THR A 249 4.35 28.16 39.33
CA THR A 249 4.47 29.29 40.24
C THR A 249 4.67 30.55 39.42
N VAL A 250 3.84 31.56 39.66
CA VAL A 250 3.97 32.89 39.04
C VAL A 250 4.35 33.92 40.12
N ASN A 251 5.56 34.47 40.00
CA ASN A 251 6.19 35.42 40.93
C ASN A 251 6.12 36.85 40.38
N SER A 252 5.55 37.77 41.16
CA SER A 252 4.99 39.04 40.68
C SER A 252 5.95 40.05 40.03
N GLY A 253 5.39 40.78 39.06
CA GLY A 253 5.35 42.26 38.97
C GLY A 253 4.07 42.59 38.18
N ASN A 254 3.24 43.55 38.61
CA ASN A 254 1.89 43.86 38.08
C ASN A 254 1.55 43.18 36.73
N GLY A 255 0.81 42.08 36.77
CA GLY A 255 0.53 41.26 35.59
C GLY A 255 -0.82 40.58 35.67
N ASN A 256 -1.51 40.53 34.53
CA ASN A 256 -2.70 39.70 34.34
C ASN A 256 -2.24 38.37 33.75
N ALA A 257 -2.51 37.26 34.45
CA ALA A 257 -2.31 35.94 33.88
C ALA A 257 -3.64 35.46 33.28
N THR A 258 -3.68 35.30 31.96
CA THR A 258 -4.86 34.73 31.27
C THR A 258 -4.63 33.26 31.02
N ILE A 259 -5.34 32.39 31.74
CA ILE A 259 -5.35 30.96 31.46
C ILE A 259 -6.39 30.71 30.36
N THR A 260 -5.96 30.17 29.23
CA THR A 260 -6.85 29.72 28.15
C THR A 260 -6.67 28.23 27.92
N TYR A 261 -7.62 27.39 28.33
CA TYR A 261 -7.56 25.94 28.10
C TYR A 261 -8.62 25.45 27.11
N ILE A 262 -8.28 24.39 26.38
CA ILE A 262 -9.18 23.73 25.41
C ILE A 262 -9.56 22.36 25.98
N ALA A 263 -10.79 22.18 26.44
CA ALA A 263 -11.25 20.91 26.99
C ALA A 263 -11.42 19.85 25.88
N THR A 264 -10.34 19.15 25.55
CA THR A 264 -10.33 18.04 24.59
C THR A 264 -10.05 16.73 25.29
N TYR A 265 -10.99 15.79 25.23
CA TYR A 265 -10.89 14.50 25.91
C TYR A 265 -10.33 13.48 24.94
N THR A 266 -9.36 12.69 25.37
CA THR A 266 -8.84 11.60 24.55
C THR A 266 -9.08 10.30 25.28
N PHE A 267 -10.00 9.50 24.76
CA PHE A 267 -10.25 8.14 25.22
C PHE A 267 -9.38 7.19 24.41
N THR A 268 -8.54 6.40 25.08
CA THR A 268 -7.70 5.39 24.44
C THR A 268 -8.15 4.02 24.93
N GLY A 269 -8.12 3.04 24.04
CA GLY A 269 -8.54 1.69 24.37
C GLY A 269 -8.12 0.68 23.30
N PRO A 270 -8.45 -0.61 23.52
CA PRO A 270 -8.09 -1.65 22.56
C PRO A 270 -8.71 -1.43 21.18
N TRP A 271 -9.84 -0.71 21.11
CA TRP A 271 -10.58 -0.43 19.87
C TRP A 271 -10.16 0.84 19.13
N GLY A 272 -9.25 1.64 19.70
CA GLY A 272 -8.74 2.84 19.05
C GLY A 272 -8.60 4.04 19.97
N VAL A 273 -8.62 5.22 19.36
CA VAL A 273 -8.50 6.53 20.01
C VAL A 273 -9.70 7.37 19.66
N LEU A 274 -10.43 7.87 20.64
CA LEU A 274 -11.55 8.79 20.46
C LEU A 274 -11.20 10.13 21.08
N LYS A 275 -11.00 11.13 20.24
CA LYS A 275 -10.71 12.51 20.67
C LYS A 275 -11.96 13.37 20.55
N VAL A 276 -12.38 14.01 21.64
CA VAL A 276 -13.66 14.71 21.71
C VAL A 276 -13.46 16.20 21.96
N THR A 277 -14.15 17.02 21.19
CA THR A 277 -14.19 18.48 21.32
C THR A 277 -15.57 18.93 21.79
N ASN A 278 -15.63 19.74 22.84
CA ASN A 278 -16.90 20.27 23.40
C ASN A 278 -17.36 21.57 22.72
N GLY A 279 -18.57 22.02 23.06
CA GLY A 279 -19.13 23.33 22.69
C GLY A 279 -20.02 23.35 21.44
N ALA A 280 -20.21 24.53 20.86
CA ALA A 280 -21.14 24.74 19.74
C ALA A 280 -20.76 23.96 18.47
N GLY A 281 -19.47 23.67 18.28
CA GLY A 281 -18.95 22.85 17.17
C GLY A 281 -18.49 21.46 17.62
N ARG A 282 -19.15 20.86 18.62
CA ARG A 282 -18.73 19.59 19.22
C ARG A 282 -18.74 18.42 18.24
N PHE A 283 -17.73 17.57 18.34
CA PHE A 283 -17.67 16.27 17.67
C PHE A 283 -16.64 15.37 18.36
N GLY A 284 -16.76 14.07 18.11
CA GLY A 284 -15.69 13.11 18.40
C GLY A 284 -14.96 12.71 17.12
N ASN A 285 -13.65 12.51 17.22
CA ASN A 285 -12.80 11.98 16.19
C ASN A 285 -12.34 10.59 16.64
N LEU A 286 -12.97 9.57 16.08
CA LEU A 286 -12.66 8.16 16.33
C LEU A 286 -11.63 7.67 15.32
N SER A 287 -10.44 7.32 15.77
CA SER A 287 -9.45 6.57 15.01
C SER A 287 -9.50 5.11 15.44
N SER A 288 -10.06 4.25 14.59
CA SER A 288 -10.33 2.84 14.93
C SER A 288 -9.09 1.96 14.76
N SER A 289 -8.84 1.05 15.71
CA SER A 289 -7.72 0.09 15.65
C SER A 289 -7.97 -1.11 14.75
N VAL A 290 -9.17 -1.25 14.19
CA VAL A 290 -9.63 -2.38 13.37
C VAL A 290 -9.98 -2.01 11.94
N ILE A 291 -10.03 -0.71 11.62
CA ILE A 291 -10.13 -0.22 10.24
C ILE A 291 -8.70 -0.08 9.71
N HIS A 292 -8.31 -0.98 8.81
CA HIS A 292 -6.94 -1.08 8.32
C HIS A 292 -6.83 -0.62 6.89
N THR A 293 -5.94 0.33 6.62
CA THR A 293 -5.65 0.82 5.27
C THR A 293 -4.20 0.54 4.89
N PHE A 294 -3.94 0.02 3.70
CA PHE A 294 -2.61 -0.37 3.23
C PHE A 294 -2.42 -0.14 1.73
N TYR A 295 -1.17 -0.16 1.27
CA TYR A 295 -0.75 -0.12 -0.14
C TYR A 295 0.06 -1.36 -0.48
N ILE A 296 0.04 -1.76 -1.75
CA ILE A 296 0.83 -2.88 -2.26
C ILE A 296 1.74 -2.40 -3.38
N GLY A 297 3.05 -2.39 -3.13
CA GLY A 297 4.09 -2.22 -4.14
C GLY A 297 4.47 -3.56 -4.77
N VAL A 298 4.78 -3.57 -6.06
CA VAL A 298 5.23 -4.75 -6.79
C VAL A 298 6.63 -4.55 -7.34
N ASN A 299 7.59 -5.35 -6.85
CA ASN A 299 8.94 -5.37 -7.37
C ASN A 299 9.02 -6.29 -8.59
N THR A 300 9.48 -5.75 -9.71
CA THR A 300 9.60 -6.43 -11.01
C THR A 300 11.04 -6.42 -11.53
N LEU A 301 12.03 -6.25 -10.64
CA LEU A 301 13.43 -6.01 -10.97
C LEU A 301 13.62 -4.81 -11.92
N GLY A 302 12.77 -3.78 -11.80
CA GLY A 302 12.82 -2.58 -12.61
C GLY A 302 12.25 -2.73 -14.03
N LYS A 303 11.76 -3.92 -14.40
CA LYS A 303 11.10 -4.14 -15.70
C LYS A 303 9.66 -3.64 -15.67
N GLN A 304 9.31 -2.80 -16.62
CA GLN A 304 7.96 -2.23 -16.73
C GLN A 304 7.01 -3.25 -17.35
N PHE A 305 5.92 -3.57 -16.64
CA PHE A 305 4.86 -4.46 -17.12
C PHE A 305 3.50 -3.79 -16.91
N THR A 306 2.53 -4.16 -17.74
CA THR A 306 1.13 -3.80 -17.47
C THR A 306 0.62 -4.70 -16.35
N LEU A 307 0.48 -4.14 -15.15
CA LEU A 307 0.00 -4.86 -13.97
C LEU A 307 -1.40 -4.39 -13.57
N THR A 308 -2.23 -5.30 -13.10
CA THR A 308 -3.55 -4.98 -12.51
C THR A 308 -3.77 -5.75 -11.21
N PHE A 309 -4.63 -5.22 -10.35
CA PHE A 309 -4.94 -5.77 -9.04
C PHE A 309 -6.43 -6.06 -8.88
N THR A 310 -6.75 -7.24 -8.36
CA THR A 310 -8.12 -7.63 -7.99
C THR A 310 -8.13 -8.08 -6.55
N ARG A 311 -9.17 -7.69 -5.80
CA ARG A 311 -9.38 -8.09 -4.40
C ARG A 311 -10.78 -8.61 -4.18
N THR A 312 -10.86 -9.72 -3.47
CA THR A 312 -12.12 -10.30 -3.02
C THR A 312 -12.13 -10.46 -1.50
N VAL A 313 -13.32 -10.48 -0.93
CA VAL A 313 -13.55 -10.84 0.46
C VAL A 313 -14.56 -11.96 0.53
N THR A 314 -14.29 -12.99 1.32
CA THR A 314 -15.24 -14.03 1.68
C THR A 314 -15.73 -13.77 3.09
N ILE A 315 -17.05 -13.68 3.26
CA ILE A 315 -17.69 -13.40 4.55
C ILE A 315 -18.78 -14.45 4.75
N ALA A 316 -18.67 -15.24 5.82
CA ALA A 316 -19.61 -16.32 6.14
C ALA A 316 -19.89 -17.22 4.92
N GLY A 317 -18.83 -17.60 4.20
CA GLY A 317 -18.89 -18.45 3.00
C GLY A 317 -19.31 -17.75 1.70
N THR A 318 -19.70 -16.47 1.72
CA THR A 318 -20.03 -15.71 0.50
C THR A 318 -18.84 -14.87 0.03
N THR A 319 -18.35 -15.09 -1.20
CA THR A 319 -17.29 -14.28 -1.81
C THR A 319 -17.85 -13.08 -2.57
N ILE A 320 -17.24 -11.91 -2.39
CA ILE A 320 -17.60 -10.63 -2.99
C ILE A 320 -16.33 -10.00 -3.57
N THR A 321 -16.39 -9.54 -4.82
CA THR A 321 -15.32 -8.73 -5.41
C THR A 321 -15.42 -7.29 -4.91
N LEU A 322 -14.36 -6.81 -4.25
CA LEU A 322 -14.28 -5.44 -3.73
C LEU A 322 -13.69 -4.49 -4.74
N ASP A 323 -12.64 -4.94 -5.42
CA ASP A 323 -11.87 -4.19 -6.40
C ASP A 323 -11.54 -5.14 -7.54
N ASP A 324 -11.73 -4.71 -8.79
CA ASP A 324 -11.42 -5.52 -9.96
C ASP A 324 -10.63 -4.74 -10.99
N ASN A 325 -9.55 -5.35 -11.50
CA ASN A 325 -8.71 -4.80 -12.57
C ASN A 325 -8.17 -3.39 -12.28
N VAL A 326 -7.86 -3.10 -11.02
CA VAL A 326 -7.36 -1.79 -10.60
C VAL A 326 -5.94 -1.59 -11.14
N ALA A 327 -5.72 -0.47 -11.83
CA ALA A 327 -4.42 -0.07 -12.31
C ALA A 327 -3.54 0.52 -11.18
N PRO A 328 -2.20 0.55 -11.33
CA PRO A 328 -1.31 1.18 -10.35
C PRO A 328 -1.64 2.65 -10.15
N ALA A 329 -1.55 3.13 -8.91
CA ALA A 329 -1.73 4.53 -8.58
C ALA A 329 -0.48 5.34 -8.99
N THR A 330 -0.63 6.23 -9.98
CA THR A 330 0.48 6.98 -10.59
C THR A 330 1.31 7.76 -9.58
N GLY A 331 0.68 8.50 -8.66
CA GLY A 331 1.38 9.32 -7.66
C GLY A 331 2.25 8.50 -6.70
N PRO A 332 1.68 7.52 -5.97
CA PRO A 332 2.46 6.59 -5.14
C PRO A 332 3.55 5.82 -5.90
N THR A 333 3.28 5.40 -7.14
CA THR A 333 4.23 4.68 -7.98
C THR A 333 5.43 5.56 -8.35
N ASN A 334 5.19 6.76 -8.87
CA ASN A 334 6.25 7.70 -9.25
C ASN A 334 7.10 8.13 -8.05
N TYR A 335 6.49 8.27 -6.88
CA TYR A 335 7.24 8.54 -5.66
C TYR A 335 8.17 7.39 -5.31
N LEU A 336 7.69 6.15 -5.31
CA LEU A 336 8.50 5.00 -4.92
C LEU A 336 9.63 4.71 -5.90
N LEU A 337 9.39 4.89 -7.21
CA LEU A 337 10.40 4.75 -8.27
C LEU A 337 11.65 5.63 -8.06
N GLN A 338 11.53 6.77 -7.37
CA GLN A 338 12.66 7.65 -7.05
C GLN A 338 13.59 7.06 -5.98
N TYR A 339 13.10 6.16 -5.13
CA TYR A 339 13.85 5.60 -4.01
C TYR A 339 14.19 4.12 -4.20
N ASP A 340 13.28 3.36 -4.81
CA ASP A 340 13.43 1.94 -5.11
C ASP A 340 12.97 1.71 -6.56
N PRO A 341 13.86 1.88 -7.56
CA PRO A 341 13.51 1.77 -8.97
C PRO A 341 13.12 0.34 -9.38
N LEU A 342 13.30 -0.64 -8.49
CA LEU A 342 12.90 -2.02 -8.74
C LEU A 342 11.39 -2.22 -8.54
N VAL A 343 10.73 -1.33 -7.77
CA VAL A 343 9.28 -1.35 -7.56
C VAL A 343 8.60 -0.49 -8.61
N THR A 344 7.95 -1.13 -9.57
CA THR A 344 7.42 -0.46 -10.78
C THR A 344 5.93 -0.16 -10.71
N ALA A 345 5.22 -0.71 -9.73
CA ALA A 345 3.79 -0.47 -9.52
C ALA A 345 3.47 -0.37 -8.05
N VAL A 346 2.58 0.56 -7.68
CA VAL A 346 1.96 0.65 -6.35
C VAL A 346 0.45 0.70 -6.50
N PHE A 347 -0.25 -0.25 -5.88
CA PHE A 347 -1.70 -0.32 -5.83
C PHE A 347 -2.27 0.21 -4.51
N GLY A 348 -3.52 0.65 -4.58
CA GLY A 348 -4.28 1.11 -3.43
C GLY A 348 -4.35 2.64 -3.32
N PRO A 349 -4.76 3.15 -2.15
CA PRO A 349 -4.93 2.40 -0.89
C PRO A 349 -6.11 1.44 -0.93
N PHE A 350 -6.01 0.39 -0.13
CA PHE A 350 -7.07 -0.56 0.13
C PHE A 350 -7.42 -0.56 1.61
N THR A 351 -8.70 -0.70 1.94
CA THR A 351 -9.18 -0.82 3.33
C THR A 351 -9.88 -2.15 3.57
N TYR A 352 -9.71 -2.73 4.76
CA TYR A 352 -10.41 -3.95 5.16
C TYR A 352 -10.79 -3.93 6.65
N LEU A 353 -11.68 -4.86 6.98
CA LEU A 353 -12.18 -5.15 8.32
C LEU A 353 -12.22 -6.66 8.55
N ALA A 354 -11.87 -7.10 9.75
CA ALA A 354 -11.93 -8.52 10.13
C ALA A 354 -12.94 -8.79 11.26
N THR A 355 -13.53 -7.76 11.85
CA THR A 355 -14.41 -7.81 13.02
C THR A 355 -15.88 -8.11 12.66
N TYR A 356 -16.12 -9.17 11.87
CA TYR A 356 -17.47 -9.53 11.41
C TYR A 356 -18.39 -9.83 12.58
N VAL A 357 -19.53 -9.15 12.64
CA VAL A 357 -20.53 -9.29 13.71
C VAL A 357 -21.48 -10.44 13.37
N THR A 358 -21.40 -11.52 14.14
CA THR A 358 -22.28 -12.69 13.97
C THR A 358 -23.58 -12.56 14.73
N SER A 359 -23.61 -11.74 15.78
CA SER A 359 -24.80 -11.43 16.55
C SER A 359 -24.65 -10.09 17.26
N PHE A 360 -25.72 -9.31 17.26
CA PHE A 360 -25.80 -8.10 18.07
C PHE A 360 -25.94 -8.39 19.57
N GLY A 361 -26.10 -9.64 19.99
CA GLY A 361 -26.23 -10.01 21.40
C GLY A 361 -27.63 -9.76 21.96
N THR A 362 -27.72 -9.67 23.28
CA THR A 362 -28.97 -9.57 24.05
C THR A 362 -29.22 -8.15 24.53
N ALA A 363 -30.48 -7.75 24.63
CA ALA A 363 -30.86 -6.51 25.28
C ALA A 363 -30.35 -6.48 26.74
N GLY A 364 -29.80 -5.33 27.14
CA GLY A 364 -29.28 -5.08 28.49
C GLY A 364 -27.93 -5.73 28.77
N LYS A 365 -27.24 -6.28 27.76
CA LYS A 365 -25.95 -6.96 27.93
C LYS A 365 -24.88 -6.45 26.96
N ALA A 366 -23.63 -6.52 27.42
CA ALA A 366 -22.42 -6.20 26.66
C ALA A 366 -21.89 -7.45 25.92
N ASP A 367 -22.74 -8.15 25.17
CA ASP A 367 -22.47 -9.47 24.59
C ASP A 367 -22.53 -9.50 23.06
N LEU A 368 -22.18 -8.39 22.40
CA LEU A 368 -22.01 -8.35 20.95
C LEU A 368 -20.91 -9.33 20.52
N LYS A 369 -21.22 -10.20 19.57
CA LYS A 369 -20.32 -11.28 19.13
C LYS A 369 -19.68 -10.94 17.79
N ILE A 370 -18.36 -11.08 17.74
CA ILE A 370 -17.59 -11.01 16.50
C ILE A 370 -16.87 -12.33 16.23
N ASP A 371 -16.70 -12.67 14.95
CA ASP A 371 -15.97 -13.85 14.51
C ASP A 371 -15.09 -13.55 13.29
N PRO A 372 -13.80 -13.25 13.52
CA PRO A 372 -12.85 -13.00 12.42
C PRO A 372 -12.57 -14.21 11.54
N THR A 373 -12.85 -15.44 12.00
CA THR A 373 -12.56 -16.66 11.24
C THR A 373 -13.50 -16.84 10.04
N GLN A 374 -14.62 -16.09 10.03
CA GLN A 374 -15.56 -16.07 8.92
C GLN A 374 -15.18 -15.09 7.81
N VAL A 375 -14.05 -14.40 7.95
CA VAL A 375 -13.58 -13.39 7.01
C VAL A 375 -12.29 -13.89 6.36
N ALA A 376 -12.20 -13.81 5.03
CA ALA A 376 -10.96 -14.06 4.31
C ALA A 376 -10.81 -13.08 3.16
N TYR A 377 -9.67 -12.43 3.03
CA TYR A 377 -9.34 -11.57 1.90
C TYR A 377 -8.43 -12.30 0.93
N ASN A 378 -8.72 -12.21 -0.36
CA ASN A 378 -7.83 -12.68 -1.41
C ASN A 378 -7.42 -11.51 -2.30
N HIS A 379 -6.15 -11.48 -2.66
CA HIS A 379 -5.53 -10.47 -3.48
C HIS A 379 -4.82 -11.15 -4.65
N TYR A 380 -4.98 -10.58 -5.84
CA TYR A 380 -4.41 -11.12 -7.08
C TYR A 380 -3.76 -9.99 -7.85
N ILE A 381 -2.49 -10.18 -8.21
CA ILE A 381 -1.80 -9.31 -9.16
C ILE A 381 -1.65 -10.07 -10.46
N TYR A 382 -2.12 -9.42 -11.52
CA TYR A 382 -2.05 -9.93 -12.87
C TYR A 382 -1.01 -9.17 -13.66
N ILE A 383 -0.31 -9.89 -14.52
CA ILE A 383 0.50 -9.33 -15.59
C ILE A 383 -0.24 -9.46 -16.91
N THR A 384 -0.16 -8.44 -17.74
CA THR A 384 -0.65 -8.46 -19.13
C THR A 384 0.51 -8.20 -20.09
N ILE A 385 0.76 -9.14 -21.00
CA ILE A 385 1.79 -9.07 -22.04
C ILE A 385 1.15 -9.50 -23.35
N GLU A 386 1.31 -8.69 -24.41
CA GLU A 386 0.83 -9.03 -25.77
C GLU A 386 -0.66 -9.44 -25.77
N GLY A 387 -1.48 -8.78 -24.94
CA GLY A 387 -2.92 -9.06 -24.78
C GLY A 387 -3.27 -10.26 -23.91
N SER A 388 -2.30 -11.10 -23.54
CA SER A 388 -2.50 -12.26 -22.65
C SER A 388 -2.32 -11.88 -21.19
N ARG A 389 -3.23 -12.34 -20.33
CA ARG A 389 -3.27 -11.99 -18.90
C ARG A 389 -3.09 -13.22 -18.02
N GLY A 390 -2.20 -13.13 -17.02
CA GLY A 390 -1.93 -14.21 -16.07
C GLY A 390 -1.69 -13.71 -14.65
N VAL A 391 -1.95 -14.55 -13.65
CA VAL A 391 -1.68 -14.24 -12.24
C VAL A 391 -0.20 -14.47 -11.94
N VAL A 392 0.47 -13.49 -11.33
CA VAL A 392 1.90 -13.60 -10.93
C VAL A 392 2.11 -13.54 -9.43
N ILE A 393 1.15 -12.96 -8.69
CA ILE A 393 1.13 -12.97 -7.23
C ILE A 393 -0.31 -13.22 -6.77
N GLN A 394 -0.46 -14.14 -5.82
CA GLN A 394 -1.69 -14.42 -5.11
C GLN A 394 -1.43 -14.33 -3.61
N SER A 395 -2.31 -13.67 -2.87
CA SER A 395 -2.23 -13.59 -1.42
C SER A 395 -3.60 -13.86 -0.79
N LYS A 396 -3.63 -14.72 0.23
CA LYS A 396 -4.80 -15.00 1.06
C LYS A 396 -4.52 -14.56 2.49
N ASN A 397 -5.45 -13.82 3.09
CA ASN A 397 -5.39 -13.40 4.47
C ASN A 397 -6.68 -13.82 5.18
N ASP A 398 -6.59 -14.85 6.01
CA ASP A 398 -7.70 -15.42 6.80
C ASP A 398 -7.33 -15.63 8.29
N ALA A 399 -6.11 -15.25 8.68
CA ALA A 399 -5.67 -15.19 10.06
C ALA A 399 -5.40 -13.74 10.48
N PHE A 400 -6.12 -13.30 11.51
CA PHE A 400 -6.04 -11.92 12.02
C PHE A 400 -5.54 -11.91 13.46
N THR A 401 -4.56 -11.07 13.74
CA THR A 401 -3.87 -11.03 15.04
C THR A 401 -3.89 -9.61 15.64
N THR A 402 -3.30 -9.45 16.83
CA THR A 402 -2.96 -8.13 17.36
C THR A 402 -1.52 -7.81 16.95
N ALA A 403 -1.27 -6.58 16.47
CA ALA A 403 0.09 -6.07 16.25
C ALA A 403 0.23 -4.69 16.89
N GLY A 404 1.02 -4.60 17.98
CA GLY A 404 1.10 -3.39 18.79
C GLY A 404 -0.29 -3.00 19.32
N ARG A 405 -0.79 -1.84 18.90
CA ARG A 405 -2.10 -1.30 19.30
C ARG A 405 -3.22 -1.60 18.27
N LEU A 406 -2.88 -2.20 17.13
CA LEU A 406 -3.83 -2.64 16.12
C LEU A 406 -4.47 -3.97 16.54
N ARG A 407 -5.76 -4.15 16.22
CA ARG A 407 -6.51 -5.36 16.51
C ARG A 407 -7.05 -5.98 15.24
N HIS A 408 -7.10 -7.30 15.18
CA HIS A 408 -7.62 -8.06 14.05
C HIS A 408 -6.96 -7.67 12.70
N VAL A 409 -5.65 -7.43 12.74
CA VAL A 409 -4.85 -7.07 11.58
C VAL A 409 -4.35 -8.32 10.87
N ALA A 410 -4.42 -8.33 9.54
CA ALA A 410 -3.80 -9.36 8.72
C ALA A 410 -2.27 -9.25 8.75
N GLN A 411 -1.58 -10.37 8.74
CA GLN A 411 -0.12 -10.45 8.59
C GLN A 411 0.25 -10.94 7.20
N THR A 412 1.35 -10.44 6.65
CA THR A 412 1.92 -10.88 5.37
C THR A 412 3.43 -10.79 5.40
N LEU A 413 4.10 -11.37 4.40
CA LEU A 413 5.51 -11.13 4.17
C LEU A 413 5.75 -9.90 3.27
N ASN A 414 6.70 -9.06 3.67
CA ASN A 414 7.23 -7.94 2.89
C ASN A 414 8.55 -8.32 2.22
N LYS A 415 8.77 -7.87 0.98
CA LYS A 415 9.95 -8.14 0.16
C LYS A 415 10.32 -9.63 0.06
N THR A 416 9.32 -10.51 0.11
CA THR A 416 9.52 -11.95 -0.11
C THR A 416 9.55 -12.26 -1.60
N ALA A 417 10.48 -13.12 -2.01
CA ALA A 417 10.57 -13.68 -3.37
C ALA A 417 10.37 -15.21 -3.35
N GLY A 418 10.22 -15.82 -2.16
CA GLY A 418 10.15 -17.26 -1.95
C GLY A 418 10.38 -17.67 -0.48
N ARG A 419 10.41 -18.99 -0.23
CA ARG A 419 10.54 -19.56 1.12
C ARG A 419 11.81 -19.10 1.83
N GLY A 420 11.67 -18.71 3.09
CA GLY A 420 12.79 -18.22 3.92
C GLY A 420 13.24 -16.80 3.60
N THR A 421 12.53 -16.08 2.70
CA THR A 421 12.82 -14.69 2.35
C THR A 421 11.70 -13.76 2.82
N GLY A 422 12.05 -12.49 3.07
CA GLY A 422 11.11 -11.45 3.47
C GLY A 422 10.91 -11.34 4.99
N VAL A 423 10.12 -10.35 5.39
CA VAL A 423 9.88 -10.00 6.79
C VAL A 423 8.39 -9.98 7.07
N ASN A 424 7.96 -10.59 8.17
CA ASN A 424 6.57 -10.52 8.62
C ASN A 424 6.20 -9.08 8.98
N VAL A 425 5.13 -8.57 8.38
CA VAL A 425 4.61 -7.22 8.62
C VAL A 425 3.08 -7.22 8.72
N PRO A 426 2.50 -6.33 9.54
CA PRO A 426 1.06 -6.10 9.53
C PRO A 426 0.63 -5.42 8.22
N MET A 427 -0.47 -5.89 7.65
CA MET A 427 -1.14 -5.22 6.53
C MET A 427 -1.96 -4.04 7.03
N SER A 428 -1.30 -2.99 7.53
CA SER A 428 -1.99 -1.79 8.00
C SER A 428 -1.04 -0.60 8.01
N CYS A 429 -1.61 0.58 7.82
CA CYS A 429 -1.00 1.90 7.89
C CYS A 429 0.10 2.21 6.86
N GLY A 430 0.57 1.24 6.08
CA GLY A 430 1.76 1.42 5.27
C GLY A 430 1.73 0.79 3.89
N LEU A 431 2.90 0.82 3.29
CA LEU A 431 3.24 0.16 2.04
C LEU A 431 3.85 -1.20 2.33
N ILE A 432 3.33 -2.23 1.69
CA ILE A 432 3.91 -3.57 1.64
C ILE A 432 4.41 -3.80 0.24
N ILE A 433 5.63 -4.34 0.10
CA ILE A 433 6.20 -4.67 -1.19
C ILE A 433 6.15 -6.18 -1.36
N TRP A 434 5.54 -6.65 -2.43
CA TRP A 434 5.62 -8.04 -2.86
C TRP A 434 6.53 -8.13 -4.08
N ASN A 435 7.49 -9.05 -4.05
CA ASN A 435 8.36 -9.25 -5.20
C ASN A 435 7.73 -10.28 -6.13
N MET A 436 7.64 -9.97 -7.42
CA MET A 436 7.44 -11.04 -8.40
C MET A 436 8.66 -11.96 -8.32
N THR A 437 8.43 -13.27 -8.35
CA THR A 437 9.50 -14.28 -8.31
C THR A 437 10.26 -14.27 -9.64
N MET A 438 11.19 -13.34 -9.77
CA MET A 438 11.93 -13.04 -10.99
C MET A 438 13.39 -13.50 -10.84
N TYR A 439 13.97 -14.04 -11.90
CA TYR A 439 15.36 -14.49 -11.99
C TYR A 439 16.04 -13.92 -13.23
N THR A 440 17.36 -13.91 -13.24
CA THR A 440 18.17 -13.46 -14.37
C THR A 440 18.83 -14.64 -15.10
N VAL A 441 18.86 -14.53 -16.42
CA VAL A 441 19.61 -15.40 -17.32
C VAL A 441 20.71 -14.57 -17.94
N LYS A 442 21.96 -14.89 -17.62
CA LYS A 442 23.13 -14.19 -18.16
C LYS A 442 23.85 -15.06 -19.17
N ILE A 443 23.88 -14.61 -20.42
CA ILE A 443 24.50 -15.32 -21.53
C ILE A 443 25.82 -14.62 -21.84
N THR A 444 26.93 -15.32 -21.63
CA THR A 444 28.28 -14.75 -21.77
C THR A 444 28.95 -15.07 -23.09
N GLY A 445 28.31 -15.89 -23.93
CA GLY A 445 28.66 -16.02 -25.33
C GLY A 445 27.95 -17.15 -26.05
N LEU A 446 28.28 -17.31 -27.33
CA LEU A 446 27.69 -18.28 -28.23
C LEU A 446 28.76 -19.19 -28.83
N LEU A 447 28.43 -20.48 -28.93
CA LEU A 447 29.21 -21.50 -29.62
C LEU A 447 28.36 -22.13 -30.73
N ASP A 448 28.99 -22.55 -31.83
CA ASP A 448 28.35 -23.49 -32.75
C ASP A 448 28.24 -24.89 -32.13
N LEU A 449 27.59 -25.83 -32.83
CA LEU A 449 27.46 -27.22 -32.36
C LEU A 449 28.79 -27.98 -32.27
N LYS A 450 29.88 -27.43 -32.83
CA LYS A 450 31.24 -27.99 -32.73
C LYS A 450 32.06 -27.35 -31.60
N GLY A 451 31.49 -26.39 -30.86
CA GLY A 451 32.15 -25.68 -29.78
C GLY A 451 33.03 -24.51 -30.21
N ASN A 452 32.93 -24.06 -31.47
CA ASN A 452 33.64 -22.87 -31.96
C ASN A 452 32.88 -21.60 -31.58
N PRO A 453 33.56 -20.52 -31.19
CA PRO A 453 32.90 -19.25 -30.90
C PRO A 453 32.26 -18.66 -32.17
N ILE A 454 31.06 -18.11 -32.01
CA ILE A 454 30.39 -17.35 -33.07
C ILE A 454 31.06 -15.97 -33.21
N PHE A 455 31.23 -15.50 -34.44
CA PHE A 455 31.94 -14.23 -34.72
C PHE A 455 31.01 -13.06 -35.11
N ASN A 456 29.71 -13.31 -35.22
CA ASN A 456 28.71 -12.32 -35.59
C ASN A 456 27.52 -12.32 -34.60
N PRO A 457 27.79 -12.12 -33.28
CA PRO A 457 26.79 -12.14 -32.22
C PRO A 457 25.65 -11.14 -32.44
N GLU A 458 25.90 -10.04 -33.17
CA GLU A 458 24.91 -9.03 -33.55
C GLU A 458 23.74 -9.55 -34.38
N ASN A 459 23.85 -10.73 -35.01
CA ASN A 459 22.76 -11.37 -35.74
C ASN A 459 21.83 -12.20 -34.84
N PHE A 460 22.11 -12.28 -33.54
CA PHE A 460 21.38 -13.10 -32.59
C PHE A 460 20.54 -12.27 -31.63
N ARG A 461 19.26 -12.62 -31.57
CA ARG A 461 18.28 -12.04 -30.64
C ARG A 461 17.85 -13.11 -29.65
N TYR A 462 17.85 -12.74 -28.38
CA TYR A 462 17.41 -13.61 -27.29
C TYR A 462 16.06 -13.16 -26.79
N LYS A 463 15.21 -14.12 -26.47
CA LYS A 463 13.89 -13.89 -25.90
C LYS A 463 13.66 -14.83 -24.74
N ILE A 464 13.13 -14.30 -23.64
CA ILE A 464 12.45 -15.11 -22.64
C ILE A 464 10.97 -15.12 -23.02
N GLN A 465 10.45 -16.29 -23.34
CA GLN A 465 9.03 -16.49 -23.56
C GLN A 465 8.38 -17.09 -22.32
N LEU A 466 7.18 -16.63 -22.02
CA LEU A 466 6.33 -17.10 -20.92
C LEU A 466 5.05 -17.66 -21.52
N LYS A 467 4.62 -18.82 -21.04
CA LYS A 467 3.30 -19.35 -21.35
C LYS A 467 2.26 -18.71 -20.43
N VAL A 468 1.30 -18.00 -21.01
CA VAL A 468 0.17 -17.36 -20.31
C VAL A 468 -1.12 -17.89 -20.93
N GLY A 469 -1.84 -18.74 -20.20
CA GLY A 469 -2.91 -19.55 -20.79
C GLY A 469 -2.34 -20.51 -21.83
N ASP A 470 -2.88 -20.49 -23.05
CA ASP A 470 -2.41 -21.32 -24.16
C ASP A 470 -1.36 -20.63 -25.06
N SER A 471 -1.09 -19.35 -24.83
CA SER A 471 -0.22 -18.52 -25.68
C SER A 471 1.19 -18.37 -25.10
N TRP A 472 2.20 -18.42 -25.98
CA TRP A 472 3.56 -17.99 -25.65
C TRP A 472 3.71 -16.50 -25.94
N VAL A 473 4.09 -15.72 -24.92
CA VAL A 473 4.32 -14.28 -25.01
C VAL A 473 5.76 -13.93 -24.68
N THR A 474 6.28 -12.84 -25.26
CA THR A 474 7.67 -12.42 -25.01
C THR A 474 7.76 -11.56 -23.75
N LEU A 475 8.34 -12.11 -22.67
CA LEU A 475 8.52 -11.42 -21.39
C LEU A 475 9.70 -10.43 -21.41
N ASP A 476 10.83 -10.85 -21.98
CA ASP A 476 12.04 -10.02 -22.08
C ASP A 476 12.78 -10.34 -23.38
N ARG A 477 13.54 -9.37 -23.89
CA ARG A 477 14.33 -9.53 -25.10
C ARG A 477 15.62 -8.73 -25.05
N ALA A 478 16.65 -9.24 -25.70
CA ALA A 478 17.92 -8.56 -25.84
C ALA A 478 18.60 -8.96 -27.15
N GLN A 479 19.48 -8.09 -27.64
CA GLN A 479 20.33 -8.37 -28.80
C GLN A 479 21.74 -8.66 -28.29
N ALA A 480 22.41 -9.65 -28.87
CA ALA A 480 23.84 -9.83 -28.61
C ALA A 480 24.66 -8.75 -29.32
N SER A 481 25.83 -8.47 -28.77
CA SER A 481 26.85 -7.66 -29.44
C SER A 481 28.23 -8.01 -28.90
N TRP A 482 29.25 -7.52 -29.57
CA TRP A 482 30.55 -7.37 -28.96
C TRP A 482 30.54 -6.27 -27.90
N ARG A 483 31.55 -6.28 -27.02
CA ARG A 483 31.85 -5.12 -26.18
C ARG A 483 32.04 -3.89 -27.06
N LEU A 484 31.54 -2.73 -26.60
CA LEU A 484 31.39 -1.49 -27.37
C LEU A 484 32.65 -0.99 -28.10
N THR A 485 33.83 -1.48 -27.75
CA THR A 485 35.11 -1.11 -28.40
C THR A 485 35.43 -1.91 -29.67
N LEU A 486 34.62 -2.92 -30.02
CA LEU A 486 34.89 -3.82 -31.15
C LEU A 486 33.79 -3.69 -32.22
N GLY A 487 34.18 -3.24 -33.41
CA GLY A 487 33.24 -2.94 -34.51
C GLY A 487 32.95 -4.11 -35.45
N ASP A 488 33.87 -5.09 -35.56
CA ASP A 488 33.74 -6.21 -36.50
C ASP A 488 34.59 -7.44 -36.10
N VAL A 489 34.47 -8.51 -36.89
CA VAL A 489 35.24 -9.76 -36.75
C VAL A 489 36.76 -9.51 -36.76
N LYS A 490 37.23 -8.57 -37.58
CA LYS A 490 38.66 -8.26 -37.70
C LYS A 490 39.18 -7.61 -36.44
N ALA A 491 38.42 -6.71 -35.81
CA ALA A 491 38.74 -6.09 -34.54
C ALA A 491 38.81 -7.13 -33.42
N VAL A 492 37.84 -8.06 -33.38
CA VAL A 492 37.84 -9.18 -32.41
C VAL A 492 39.08 -10.05 -32.58
N LEU A 493 39.38 -10.45 -33.83
CA LEU A 493 40.55 -11.28 -34.11
C LEU A 493 41.85 -10.53 -33.82
N ASN A 494 41.94 -9.23 -34.14
CA ASN A 494 43.10 -8.41 -33.82
C ASN A 494 43.31 -8.27 -32.31
N GLN A 495 42.22 -8.21 -31.55
CA GLN A 495 42.27 -8.15 -30.09
C GLN A 495 42.77 -9.47 -29.47
N VAL A 496 42.43 -10.61 -30.06
CA VAL A 496 42.84 -11.94 -29.59
C VAL A 496 44.25 -12.32 -30.05
N CYS A 497 44.59 -12.00 -31.30
CA CYS A 497 45.80 -12.50 -31.98
C CYS A 497 46.87 -11.43 -32.23
N GLY A 498 46.61 -10.16 -31.90
CA GLY A 498 47.41 -9.04 -32.38
C GLY A 498 47.12 -8.72 -33.85
N THR A 499 47.92 -7.87 -34.47
CA THR A 499 47.69 -7.42 -35.85
C THR A 499 47.68 -8.60 -36.84
N ILE A 500 46.51 -8.86 -37.44
CA ILE A 500 46.34 -9.86 -38.49
C ILE A 500 46.43 -9.20 -39.86
N SER A 501 47.40 -9.65 -40.66
CA SER A 501 47.58 -9.22 -42.06
C SER A 501 47.27 -10.35 -43.04
N THR A 502 47.39 -11.61 -42.62
CA THR A 502 47.20 -12.81 -43.44
C THR A 502 46.42 -13.90 -42.71
N ALA A 503 45.88 -14.87 -43.45
CA ALA A 503 45.25 -16.05 -42.86
C ALA A 503 46.22 -16.91 -42.03
N SER A 504 47.52 -16.91 -42.38
CA SER A 504 48.56 -17.60 -41.63
C SER A 504 48.73 -17.05 -40.22
N ASP A 505 48.53 -15.74 -40.02
CA ASP A 505 48.61 -15.09 -38.70
C ASP A 505 47.52 -15.63 -37.76
N ILE A 506 46.31 -15.82 -38.29
CA ILE A 506 45.18 -16.40 -37.54
C ILE A 506 45.48 -17.86 -37.16
N MET A 507 45.99 -18.65 -38.11
CA MET A 507 46.31 -20.06 -37.86
C MET A 507 47.45 -20.24 -36.85
N ASN A 508 48.48 -19.39 -36.93
CA ASN A 508 49.58 -19.39 -35.97
C ASN A 508 49.10 -18.98 -34.57
N CYS A 509 48.28 -17.94 -34.47
CA CYS A 509 47.63 -17.54 -33.22
C CYS A 509 46.80 -18.69 -32.61
N TYR A 510 45.93 -19.32 -33.42
CA TYR A 510 45.09 -20.43 -32.98
C TYR A 510 45.93 -21.61 -32.47
N ARG A 511 47.01 -21.97 -33.17
CA ARG A 511 47.94 -23.03 -32.75
C ARG A 511 48.69 -22.69 -31.47
N ASN A 512 49.11 -21.43 -31.30
CA ASN A 512 49.84 -20.95 -30.13
C ASN A 512 48.94 -20.91 -28.87
N LEU A 513 47.71 -20.43 -29.00
CA LEU A 513 46.74 -20.37 -27.89
C LEU A 513 46.09 -21.74 -27.61
N GLY A 514 46.08 -22.63 -28.60
CA GLY A 514 45.30 -23.85 -28.60
C GLY A 514 43.77 -23.59 -28.72
N PRO A 515 42.98 -24.63 -29.01
CA PRO A 515 41.53 -24.49 -29.21
C PRO A 515 40.80 -23.85 -28.03
N ASP A 516 41.10 -24.27 -26.80
CA ASP A 516 40.45 -23.76 -25.59
C ASP A 516 40.93 -22.35 -25.18
N GLY A 517 42.20 -22.03 -25.43
CA GLY A 517 42.74 -20.70 -25.18
C GLY A 517 42.13 -19.68 -26.12
N PHE A 518 42.06 -20.02 -27.42
CA PHE A 518 41.42 -19.19 -28.42
C PHE A 518 39.93 -18.98 -28.12
N ARG A 519 39.20 -20.06 -27.81
CA ARG A 519 37.77 -19.99 -27.44
C ARG A 519 37.52 -19.04 -26.26
N ARG A 520 38.26 -19.20 -25.16
CA ARG A 520 38.10 -18.33 -23.97
C ARG A 520 38.43 -16.88 -24.28
N ALA A 521 39.46 -16.62 -25.08
CA ALA A 521 39.85 -15.27 -25.46
C ALA A 521 38.73 -14.59 -26.27
N VAL A 522 38.15 -15.26 -27.27
CA VAL A 522 37.03 -14.71 -28.06
C VAL A 522 35.78 -14.49 -27.19
N LEU A 523 35.39 -15.48 -26.37
CA LEU A 523 34.21 -15.35 -25.49
C LEU A 523 34.35 -14.19 -24.48
N SER A 524 35.58 -13.87 -24.04
CA SER A 524 35.79 -12.74 -23.13
C SER A 524 35.46 -11.36 -23.73
N LEU A 525 35.37 -11.29 -25.06
CA LEU A 525 35.07 -10.07 -25.81
C LEU A 525 33.56 -9.88 -26.08
N TYR A 526 32.73 -10.87 -25.76
CA TYR A 526 31.29 -10.74 -25.81
C TYR A 526 30.79 -9.71 -24.80
N GLU A 527 29.78 -8.95 -25.18
CA GLU A 527 28.96 -8.21 -24.23
C GLU A 527 27.92 -9.18 -23.64
N PRO A 528 27.93 -9.44 -22.32
CA PRO A 528 27.00 -10.38 -21.74
C PRO A 528 25.55 -9.93 -21.89
N VAL A 529 24.71 -10.82 -22.41
CA VAL A 529 23.28 -10.56 -22.51
C VAL A 529 22.60 -10.97 -21.21
N THR A 530 21.91 -10.04 -20.55
CA THR A 530 21.14 -10.32 -19.33
C THR A 530 19.65 -10.19 -19.61
N LEU A 531 18.91 -11.28 -19.40
CA LEU A 531 17.46 -11.34 -19.55
C LEU A 531 16.80 -11.63 -18.20
N SER A 532 15.58 -11.14 -18.03
CA SER A 532 14.73 -11.44 -16.88
C SER A 532 13.70 -12.51 -17.22
N ARG A 533 13.46 -13.43 -16.28
CA ARG A 533 12.41 -14.45 -16.38
C ARG A 533 11.57 -14.53 -15.11
N LEU A 534 10.33 -14.97 -15.28
CA LEU A 534 9.47 -15.40 -14.18
C LEU A 534 9.81 -16.83 -13.77
N GLY A 535 10.02 -17.04 -12.48
CA GLY A 535 10.26 -18.36 -11.90
C GLY A 535 9.03 -19.00 -11.27
N GLY A 536 7.87 -18.32 -11.29
CA GLY A 536 6.60 -18.89 -10.87
C GLY A 536 5.63 -17.85 -10.29
N LEU A 537 4.46 -18.34 -9.91
CA LEU A 537 3.43 -17.61 -9.18
C LEU A 537 3.82 -17.57 -7.70
N LEU A 538 4.00 -16.37 -7.15
CA LEU A 538 4.16 -16.18 -5.71
C LEU A 538 2.80 -16.36 -5.02
N GLN A 539 2.68 -17.35 -4.14
CA GLN A 539 1.50 -17.61 -3.33
C GLN A 539 1.80 -17.31 -1.86
N LEU A 540 1.06 -16.37 -1.29
CA LEU A 540 1.12 -15.99 0.11
C LEU A 540 -0.15 -16.46 0.81
N THR A 541 -0.02 -17.08 1.97
CA THR A 541 -1.15 -17.38 2.86
C THR A 541 -0.78 -16.90 4.24
N ASN A 542 -1.30 -15.74 4.63
CA ASN A 542 -0.83 -15.00 5.80
C ASN A 542 0.69 -14.80 5.73
N THR A 543 1.43 -15.41 6.66
CA THR A 543 2.90 -15.36 6.71
C THR A 543 3.60 -16.52 5.99
N ASP A 544 2.84 -17.47 5.45
CA ASP A 544 3.38 -18.60 4.70
C ASP A 544 3.56 -18.24 3.22
N VAL A 545 4.58 -18.81 2.60
CA VAL A 545 4.93 -18.55 1.19
C VAL A 545 5.21 -19.84 0.45
N LYS A 546 4.72 -19.89 -0.79
CA LYS A 546 4.97 -20.92 -1.78
C LYS A 546 5.21 -20.26 -3.14
N VAL A 547 6.09 -20.84 -3.94
CA VAL A 547 6.22 -20.48 -5.36
C VAL A 547 5.67 -21.66 -6.17
N SER A 548 4.65 -21.40 -7.00
CA SER A 548 4.06 -22.41 -7.88
C SER A 548 4.57 -22.22 -9.30
N THR A 549 5.12 -23.27 -9.90
CA THR A 549 5.53 -23.30 -11.32
C THR A 549 4.46 -23.88 -12.24
N VAL A 550 3.34 -24.36 -11.68
CA VAL A 550 2.31 -25.16 -12.40
C VAL A 550 1.65 -24.38 -13.53
N ASP A 551 1.46 -23.06 -13.36
CA ASP A 551 0.69 -22.23 -14.31
C ASP A 551 1.55 -21.28 -15.15
N LEU A 552 2.86 -21.22 -14.88
CA LEU A 552 3.78 -20.29 -15.55
C LEU A 552 5.04 -21.05 -15.97
N THR A 553 5.11 -21.40 -17.26
CA THR A 553 6.30 -22.02 -17.87
C THR A 553 7.08 -20.97 -18.65
N THR A 554 8.39 -20.89 -18.44
CA THR A 554 9.28 -20.04 -19.23
C THR A 554 10.24 -20.85 -20.08
N LYS A 555 10.62 -20.29 -21.23
CA LYS A 555 11.66 -20.83 -22.12
C LYS A 555 12.56 -19.73 -22.66
N LEU A 556 13.81 -20.08 -22.90
CA LEU A 556 14.75 -19.25 -23.64
C LEU A 556 14.66 -19.61 -25.12
N VAL A 557 14.51 -18.59 -25.97
CA VAL A 557 14.55 -18.72 -27.43
C VAL A 557 15.65 -17.83 -27.98
N VAL A 558 16.50 -18.39 -28.83
CA VAL A 558 17.52 -17.65 -29.58
C VAL A 558 17.17 -17.68 -31.04
N GLU A 559 16.97 -16.49 -31.60
CA GLU A 559 16.67 -16.27 -33.01
C GLU A 559 17.93 -15.75 -33.71
N TYR A 560 18.22 -16.33 -34.86
CA TYR A 560 19.22 -15.83 -35.79
C TYR A 560 18.51 -15.11 -36.93
N SER A 561 18.95 -13.90 -37.23
CA SER A 561 18.51 -13.14 -38.40
C SER A 561 19.72 -12.58 -39.13
N TYR A 562 19.86 -12.91 -40.40
CA TYR A 562 20.94 -12.40 -41.23
C TYR A 562 20.39 -11.95 -42.58
N THR A 563 20.79 -10.75 -42.99
CA THR A 563 20.39 -10.15 -44.26
C THR A 563 21.60 -10.09 -45.18
N ALA A 564 21.54 -10.80 -46.30
CA ALA A 564 22.52 -10.72 -47.37
C ALA A 564 21.86 -10.08 -48.60
N VAL A 565 22.18 -8.81 -48.86
CA VAL A 565 21.68 -8.05 -50.01
C VAL A 565 20.13 -7.98 -50.04
N GLN A 566 19.46 -8.88 -50.76
CA GLN A 566 17.99 -8.93 -50.91
C GLN A 566 17.34 -10.08 -50.09
N ASP A 567 18.12 -11.02 -49.57
CA ASP A 567 17.63 -12.19 -48.86
C ASP A 567 17.75 -12.01 -47.34
N THR A 568 16.70 -12.36 -46.60
CA THR A 568 16.70 -12.37 -45.13
C THR A 568 16.44 -13.78 -44.62
N VAL A 569 17.43 -14.37 -43.96
CA VAL A 569 17.27 -15.66 -43.28
C VAL A 569 16.86 -15.39 -41.83
N LYS A 570 15.78 -16.03 -41.38
CA LYS A 570 15.32 -16.03 -39.98
C LYS A 570 15.14 -17.46 -39.50
N ALA A 571 15.77 -17.82 -38.39
CA ALA A 571 15.66 -19.16 -37.81
C ALA A 571 15.68 -19.10 -36.28
N ILE A 572 14.98 -20.03 -35.63
CA ILE A 572 15.20 -20.33 -34.22
C ILE A 572 16.35 -21.34 -34.17
N VAL A 573 17.44 -20.95 -33.52
CA VAL A 573 18.70 -21.72 -33.50
C VAL A 573 18.97 -22.36 -32.13
N PHE A 574 18.19 -21.98 -31.12
CA PHE A 574 18.19 -22.61 -29.80
C PHE A 574 16.85 -22.36 -29.10
N GLU A 575 16.32 -23.40 -28.47
CA GLU A 575 15.16 -23.32 -27.59
C GLU A 575 15.39 -24.24 -26.40
N ALA A 576 15.22 -23.72 -25.18
CA ALA A 576 15.33 -24.52 -23.97
C ALA A 576 14.30 -24.11 -22.89
N PRO A 577 13.64 -25.08 -22.24
CA PRO A 577 12.79 -24.80 -21.08
C PRO A 577 13.64 -24.32 -19.90
N LEU A 578 13.11 -23.38 -19.13
CA LEU A 578 13.79 -22.80 -17.97
C LEU A 578 13.10 -23.27 -16.68
N ALA A 579 13.32 -24.53 -16.33
CA ALA A 579 12.58 -25.21 -15.24
C ALA A 579 13.07 -24.86 -13.83
N GLU A 580 14.37 -24.71 -13.63
CA GLU A 580 14.94 -24.42 -12.30
C GLU A 580 14.70 -22.95 -11.93
N PRO A 581 14.21 -22.57 -10.74
CA PRO A 581 13.99 -21.18 -10.36
C PRO A 581 15.25 -20.55 -9.73
N ALA A 582 16.26 -20.28 -10.55
CA ALA A 582 17.54 -19.71 -10.12
C ALA A 582 18.13 -18.72 -11.13
N ASN A 583 18.97 -17.82 -10.64
CA ASN A 583 19.85 -17.04 -11.52
C ASN A 583 20.92 -17.98 -12.09
N PHE A 584 21.23 -17.88 -13.37
CA PHE A 584 22.32 -18.66 -13.95
C PHE A 584 23.08 -17.88 -15.02
N GLU A 585 24.33 -18.27 -15.20
CA GLU A 585 25.25 -17.75 -16.20
C GLU A 585 25.68 -18.90 -17.13
N VAL A 586 25.62 -18.70 -18.44
CA VAL A 586 25.87 -19.77 -19.42
C VAL A 586 26.49 -19.27 -20.72
N VAL A 587 27.25 -20.13 -21.37
CA VAL A 587 27.66 -20.02 -22.78
C VAL A 587 26.79 -21.00 -23.59
N LEU A 588 26.11 -20.52 -24.62
CA LEU A 588 25.09 -21.32 -25.31
C LEU A 588 25.62 -21.96 -26.60
N PRO A 589 25.49 -23.28 -26.79
CA PRO A 589 25.63 -23.89 -28.10
C PRO A 589 24.37 -23.60 -28.94
N VAL A 590 24.54 -23.10 -30.16
CA VAL A 590 23.46 -22.78 -31.09
C VAL A 590 23.59 -23.57 -32.39
N SER A 591 22.44 -23.99 -32.93
CA SER A 591 22.36 -24.72 -34.20
C SER A 591 22.40 -23.77 -35.39
N VAL A 592 23.58 -23.23 -35.66
CA VAL A 592 23.85 -22.38 -36.83
C VAL A 592 24.69 -23.19 -37.80
N LEU A 593 24.16 -23.45 -39.00
CA LEU A 593 24.98 -23.97 -40.08
C LEU A 593 25.79 -22.83 -40.67
N PRO A 594 27.13 -22.94 -40.76
CA PRO A 594 28.00 -21.88 -41.29
C PRO A 594 27.93 -21.75 -42.82
N ILE A 595 26.83 -22.14 -43.47
CA ILE A 595 26.74 -22.25 -44.93
C ILE A 595 25.37 -21.82 -45.44
N GLN A 596 25.36 -20.81 -46.32
CA GLN A 596 24.27 -20.63 -47.28
C GLN A 596 24.45 -21.70 -48.37
N ILE A 597 23.64 -22.76 -48.35
CA ILE A 597 23.62 -23.73 -49.45
C ILE A 597 22.76 -23.13 -50.57
N ARG A 598 23.41 -22.50 -51.56
CA ARG A 598 22.72 -22.08 -52.78
C ARG A 598 22.44 -23.31 -53.64
N LEU A 599 21.16 -23.68 -53.77
CA LEU A 599 20.72 -24.78 -54.62
C LEU A 599 20.50 -24.27 -56.04
N TRP A 600 21.23 -24.85 -56.98
CA TRP A 600 21.12 -24.55 -58.40
C TRP A 600 20.29 -25.63 -59.08
N ARG A 601 19.37 -25.24 -59.96
CA ARG A 601 18.77 -26.13 -60.93
C ARG A 601 19.87 -26.55 -61.90
N TRP A 602 20.06 -27.87 -62.05
CA TRP A 602 21.05 -28.42 -62.96
C TRP A 602 20.76 -27.93 -64.39
N SER A 603 21.74 -27.27 -65.02
CA SER A 603 21.74 -27.05 -66.47
C SER A 603 22.92 -27.82 -67.06
N ASN A 604 22.71 -28.44 -68.22
CA ASN A 604 23.41 -29.65 -68.68
C ASN A 604 24.95 -29.57 -68.87
N TYR A 605 25.66 -28.50 -68.49
CA TYR A 605 27.10 -28.38 -68.76
C TYR A 605 27.97 -27.69 -67.68
N SER A 606 27.42 -27.04 -66.64
CA SER A 606 28.23 -26.54 -65.50
C SER A 606 27.38 -26.04 -64.32
N LEU A 607 27.94 -26.08 -63.10
CA LEU A 607 27.40 -25.46 -61.89
C LEU A 607 28.43 -24.50 -61.26
N PRO A 608 28.11 -23.20 -61.08
CA PRO A 608 26.92 -22.50 -61.58
C PRO A 608 26.96 -22.33 -63.11
N PRO A 609 25.79 -22.25 -63.78
CA PRO A 609 25.73 -22.04 -65.22
C PRO A 609 26.32 -20.67 -65.60
N ALA A 610 27.19 -20.65 -66.61
CA ALA A 610 27.82 -19.44 -67.12
C ALA A 610 26.85 -18.64 -68.01
N VAL A 611 25.75 -18.16 -67.42
CA VAL A 611 24.72 -17.35 -68.08
C VAL A 611 24.79 -15.89 -67.58
N PRO A 612 24.30 -14.91 -68.37
CA PRO A 612 24.29 -13.49 -67.98
C PRO A 612 23.50 -13.23 -66.69
N THR A 613 22.46 -14.02 -66.45
CA THR A 613 21.64 -14.02 -65.23
C THR A 613 21.62 -15.42 -64.61
N PRO A 614 22.61 -15.79 -63.78
CA PRO A 614 22.62 -17.07 -63.07
C PRO A 614 21.38 -17.29 -62.19
N ARG A 615 20.65 -16.21 -61.90
CA ARG A 615 19.43 -16.17 -61.08
C ARG A 615 18.25 -16.97 -61.63
N GLU A 616 18.16 -17.18 -62.94
CA GLU A 616 17.08 -17.97 -63.55
C GLU A 616 17.18 -19.47 -63.24
N TYR A 617 18.33 -19.89 -62.72
CA TYR A 617 18.60 -21.27 -62.33
C TYR A 617 18.51 -21.48 -60.81
N PHE A 618 17.96 -20.54 -60.05
CA PHE A 618 17.59 -20.78 -58.66
C PHE A 618 16.23 -21.50 -58.57
N TYR A 619 16.09 -22.31 -57.53
CA TYR A 619 14.75 -22.67 -57.06
C TYR A 619 14.11 -21.43 -56.44
N THR A 620 13.13 -20.87 -57.13
CA THR A 620 12.40 -19.66 -56.69
C THR A 620 11.09 -19.99 -55.99
N ASP A 621 10.55 -21.21 -56.18
CA ASP A 621 9.36 -21.69 -55.52
C ASP A 621 9.72 -22.55 -54.28
N PRO A 622 9.28 -22.18 -53.07
CA PRO A 622 9.46 -22.99 -51.86
C PRO A 622 8.91 -24.42 -51.97
N LEU A 623 7.90 -24.66 -52.83
CA LEU A 623 7.32 -25.99 -53.05
C LEU A 623 8.28 -26.93 -53.77
N ASP A 624 9.17 -26.42 -54.63
CA ASP A 624 10.19 -27.23 -55.31
C ASP A 624 11.21 -27.84 -54.33
N LEU A 625 11.34 -27.24 -53.14
CA LEU A 625 12.28 -27.63 -52.11
C LEU A 625 11.62 -28.39 -50.95
N ALA A 626 10.29 -28.46 -50.91
CA ALA A 626 9.53 -29.02 -49.79
C ALA A 626 9.79 -30.53 -49.55
N SER A 627 10.38 -31.23 -50.53
CA SER A 627 10.72 -32.67 -50.45
C SER A 627 12.21 -32.94 -50.25
N LEU A 628 13.07 -31.91 -50.25
CA LEU A 628 14.51 -32.08 -50.03
C LEU A 628 14.79 -32.38 -48.56
N ARG A 629 15.31 -33.58 -48.31
CA ARG A 629 15.89 -33.95 -47.01
C ARG A 629 17.40 -33.94 -47.13
N PHE A 630 18.05 -33.10 -46.34
CA PHE A 630 19.50 -33.11 -46.20
C PHE A 630 19.87 -34.11 -45.11
N GLU A 631 20.53 -35.18 -45.50
CA GLU A 631 21.22 -36.08 -44.57
C GLU A 631 22.70 -35.69 -44.57
N VAL A 632 23.21 -35.24 -43.42
CA VAL A 632 24.64 -34.95 -43.24
C VAL A 632 25.24 -36.14 -42.52
N SER A 633 25.93 -37.01 -43.25
CA SER A 633 26.64 -38.17 -42.70
C SER A 633 28.16 -37.93 -42.71
N GLY A 634 28.81 -37.99 -41.54
CA GLY A 634 30.26 -37.95 -41.37
C GLY A 634 30.75 -36.95 -40.31
N ASP A 635 31.91 -37.23 -39.72
CA ASP A 635 32.42 -36.53 -38.53
C ASP A 635 33.04 -35.15 -38.83
N THR A 636 33.37 -34.87 -40.10
CA THR A 636 34.13 -33.67 -40.51
C THR A 636 33.64 -33.13 -41.85
N MET A 637 33.43 -31.81 -41.92
CA MET A 637 33.02 -31.10 -43.13
C MET A 637 34.14 -30.11 -43.46
N TYR A 638 34.83 -30.32 -44.59
CA TYR A 638 35.95 -29.47 -45.02
C TYR A 638 35.42 -28.29 -45.83
N ILE A 639 35.70 -27.07 -45.37
CA ILE A 639 35.44 -25.85 -46.14
C ILE A 639 36.59 -25.69 -47.14
N ASN A 640 36.35 -26.02 -48.41
CA ASN A 640 37.36 -25.89 -49.47
C ASN A 640 37.38 -24.47 -50.09
N ARG A 641 36.32 -23.68 -49.88
CA ARG A 641 36.25 -22.27 -50.31
C ARG A 641 35.33 -21.48 -49.38
N MET A 642 35.78 -20.32 -48.92
CA MET A 642 34.89 -19.29 -48.39
C MET A 642 34.37 -18.46 -49.56
N ALA A 643 33.06 -18.29 -49.68
CA ALA A 643 32.50 -17.27 -50.55
C ALA A 643 32.81 -15.92 -49.89
N TYR A 644 33.87 -15.27 -50.38
CA TYR A 644 34.19 -13.90 -50.01
C TYR A 644 33.30 -12.97 -50.83
N ASP A 645 32.12 -12.65 -50.30
CA ASP A 645 31.27 -11.58 -50.83
C ASP A 645 31.74 -10.26 -50.19
N ALA A 646 32.92 -9.79 -50.60
CA ALA A 646 33.24 -8.37 -50.48
C ALA A 646 32.70 -7.64 -51.71
N PRO A 647 32.37 -6.33 -51.60
CA PRO A 647 32.05 -5.51 -52.77
C PRO A 647 33.17 -5.49 -53.81
#